data_AF-A0A1Q9CGI9-F1
#
_entry.id   AF-A0A1Q9CGI9-F1
#
_cell.length_a   1.000
_cell.length_b   1.000
_cell.length_c   1.000
_cell.angle_alpha   90.00
_cell.angle_beta   90.00
_cell.angle_gamma   90.00
#
_symmetry.space_group_name_H-M   'P 1'
#
loop_
_entity.id
_entity.type
_entity.pdbx_description
1 polymer ?
#
loop_
_entity_poly.entity_id
_entity_poly.type
_entity_poly.pdbx_seq_one_letter_code
_entity_poly.pdbx_strand_id
1 'polypeptide(L)'
;MGISFSKVTTMSEKLQGRSSEECLKLLRELSSSGSGVDTERALTTMRKLTSANSEVPALCQVVSAVHDVEASAATLLEGIEEAKGAGISLPESLQQMYHARALMEKCKAGDWQGFFDMLQGDAIAAMFGNGPEQDALIEFQFCSFRSSLSKLLQQEVSVQSDQPDPDVQSQPISEEEKAHREATKNQATKARALELASGVKEFLQLFLDSSLSASWSQHASVAPFVVEIENLKKVADAACMGERTIPADEVDTLKSARMSLLHKKAALHECMTLFPLGQFIQQMCNAGLEAFHRDKALASDLDSCITACAQMKSFTMDLLLKGEAPDITIQVPGQAKLCEVVQKMNMIQNTASANFMHEFETQMALVDTKMQEVKSALAKACARKFQLLCGDQLLQVLNMALSENLTADITANLIEKVNFAKSFAPCSQSVLQKCIGLQSQDVISVITNVKEFFGILATALPGLVALLQASSDAGQFSPSRLLHAEMLKFMEAWASATKRSALQEMVPEIHEKLSALVQKVCQNAMPPECIRGFLHFVMFLSGYEKSKEMNTIVGEFQGDEDKVMLDFTGIFENYYMELPDNWCPLKHGDVELPSSAICAAGAVLPLAKMLVHMSEWTKSLHELTSTAVALQKPGSRPEEMFSGCVMHVLASKEHEAGKFMHCVRRASHGANITQQAVAAHFVCGMQAKGAQLFLKMIEVAIGDFRELREMLQNSYKQFDGILEFNAALDEGKIDPQLTDRMCNCLAMQKSYLFLSHGVEMVDSLQRFLVGLAAAATPAGQNEFRCGADFRGVADAANASIRELKAFLTADSNSKVSIQELKAELKELNAPDVKPFTIGLIQCAVANATIAQACCRTLKTGETRQALVQRANNGIRKRGWSVHSVLTRRCASILSGKPAQ
;
A
#
# COMPACT_ATOMS: atom_id res chain seq x y z
N MET A 1 26.91 -52.76 -17.45
CA MET A 1 25.44 -52.68 -17.64
C MET A 1 24.89 -51.75 -16.57
N GLY A 2 24.18 -50.68 -16.93
CA GLY A 2 23.54 -49.78 -15.95
C GLY A 2 22.39 -50.49 -15.22
N ILE A 3 22.45 -50.49 -13.88
CA ILE A 3 21.38 -50.93 -12.99
C ILE A 3 20.48 -49.71 -12.75
N SER A 4 19.21 -49.79 -13.18
CA SER A 4 18.23 -48.71 -12.95
C SER A 4 17.37 -49.02 -11.72
N PHE A 5 16.85 -47.99 -11.06
CA PHE A 5 15.92 -48.14 -9.93
C PHE A 5 14.78 -49.13 -10.24
N SER A 6 14.12 -48.96 -11.39
CA SER A 6 13.07 -49.88 -11.86
C SER A 6 13.52 -51.34 -11.95
N LYS A 7 14.76 -51.63 -12.40
CA LYS A 7 15.25 -53.01 -12.48
C LYS A 7 15.44 -53.61 -11.09
N VAL A 8 15.95 -52.83 -10.13
CA VAL A 8 16.17 -53.32 -8.76
C VAL A 8 14.83 -53.50 -8.04
N THR A 9 13.88 -52.58 -8.22
CA THR A 9 12.53 -52.70 -7.65
C THR A 9 11.80 -53.93 -8.20
N THR A 10 11.84 -54.16 -9.52
CA THR A 10 11.26 -55.39 -10.11
C THR A 10 11.96 -56.66 -9.64
N MET A 11 13.28 -56.61 -9.38
CA MET A 11 13.99 -57.74 -8.79
C MET A 11 13.58 -57.97 -7.34
N SER A 12 13.38 -56.90 -6.56
CA SER A 12 12.87 -56.96 -5.18
C SER A 12 11.47 -57.58 -5.12
N GLU A 13 10.55 -57.14 -5.98
CA GLU A 13 9.19 -57.71 -6.08
C GLU A 13 9.20 -59.20 -6.46
N LYS A 14 10.03 -59.58 -7.46
CA LYS A 14 10.21 -60.99 -7.86
C LYS A 14 10.78 -61.83 -6.74
N LEU A 15 11.69 -61.26 -5.96
CA LEU A 15 12.34 -61.94 -4.85
C LEU A 15 11.38 -62.11 -3.66
N GLN A 16 10.56 -61.11 -3.35
CA GLN A 16 9.48 -61.20 -2.37
C GLN A 16 8.48 -62.30 -2.77
N GLY A 17 8.08 -62.36 -4.05
CA GLY A 17 7.21 -63.43 -4.55
C GLY A 17 7.81 -64.83 -4.44
N ARG A 18 9.13 -64.98 -4.64
CA ARG A 18 9.86 -66.27 -4.49
C ARG A 18 10.19 -66.61 -3.03
N SER A 19 10.10 -65.65 -2.14
CA SER A 19 10.32 -65.78 -0.70
C SER A 19 9.00 -65.82 0.07
N SER A 20 7.88 -66.01 -0.62
CA SER A 20 6.58 -66.21 0.02
C SER A 20 6.62 -67.40 0.97
N GLU A 21 5.79 -67.35 2.01
CA GLU A 21 5.71 -68.41 3.02
C GLU A 21 5.40 -69.77 2.38
N GLU A 22 4.53 -69.79 1.37
CA GLU A 22 4.17 -70.98 0.60
C GLU A 22 5.37 -71.57 -0.16
N CYS A 23 6.17 -70.74 -0.84
CA CYS A 23 7.37 -71.20 -1.56
C CYS A 23 8.46 -71.68 -0.58
N LEU A 24 8.66 -71.00 0.55
CA LEU A 24 9.62 -71.42 1.57
C LEU A 24 9.19 -72.71 2.26
N LYS A 25 7.90 -72.91 2.48
CA LYS A 25 7.36 -74.16 3.04
C LYS A 25 7.63 -75.34 2.10
N LEU A 26 7.37 -75.18 0.80
CA LEU A 26 7.69 -76.20 -0.21
C LEU A 26 9.19 -76.53 -0.26
N LEU A 27 10.06 -75.52 -0.17
CA LEU A 27 11.52 -75.74 -0.15
C LEU A 27 11.99 -76.44 1.13
N ARG A 28 11.37 -76.16 2.29
CA ARG A 28 11.66 -76.85 3.55
C ARG A 28 11.20 -78.31 3.51
N GLU A 29 10.00 -78.56 2.99
CA GLU A 29 9.47 -79.91 2.79
C GLU A 29 10.41 -80.72 1.88
N LEU A 30 10.76 -80.18 0.71
CA LEU A 30 11.74 -80.79 -0.22
C LEU A 30 13.12 -81.02 0.42
N SER A 31 13.57 -80.14 1.32
CA SER A 31 14.82 -80.37 2.06
C SER A 31 14.73 -81.50 3.09
N SER A 32 13.53 -81.77 3.62
CA SER A 32 13.30 -82.77 4.68
C SER A 32 12.91 -84.15 4.17
N SER A 33 12.26 -84.24 3.00
CA SER A 33 11.68 -85.49 2.46
C SER A 33 12.15 -85.86 1.05
N GLY A 34 13.05 -85.07 0.44
CA GLY A 34 13.54 -85.27 -0.92
C GLY A 34 14.60 -86.37 -1.07
N SER A 35 14.88 -86.77 -2.31
CA SER A 35 16.08 -87.54 -2.63
C SER A 35 17.33 -86.70 -2.34
N GLY A 36 18.51 -87.31 -2.09
CA GLY A 36 19.72 -86.56 -1.71
C GLY A 36 20.08 -85.40 -2.65
N VAL A 37 19.76 -85.52 -3.95
CA VAL A 37 19.95 -84.47 -4.95
C VAL A 37 18.94 -83.32 -4.80
N ASP A 38 17.68 -83.64 -4.48
CA ASP A 38 16.62 -82.64 -4.30
C ASP A 38 16.81 -81.85 -3.00
N THR A 39 17.27 -82.51 -1.95
CA THR A 39 17.63 -81.88 -0.67
C THR A 39 18.74 -80.84 -0.84
N GLU A 40 19.82 -81.19 -1.55
CA GLU A 40 20.93 -80.27 -1.80
C GLU A 40 20.49 -79.07 -2.65
N ARG A 41 19.65 -79.31 -3.65
CA ARG A 41 19.10 -78.24 -4.50
C ARG A 41 18.18 -77.31 -3.72
N ALA A 42 17.34 -77.83 -2.84
CA ALA A 42 16.45 -77.03 -1.98
C ALA A 42 17.25 -76.17 -1.00
N LEU A 43 18.24 -76.75 -0.30
CA LEU A 43 19.12 -76.02 0.61
C LEU A 43 19.93 -74.93 -0.11
N THR A 44 20.46 -75.24 -1.30
CA THR A 44 21.19 -74.26 -2.13
C THR A 44 20.29 -73.11 -2.57
N THR A 45 19.05 -73.40 -2.95
CA THR A 45 18.07 -72.38 -3.35
C THR A 45 17.68 -71.50 -2.17
N MET A 46 17.44 -72.07 -0.99
CA MET A 46 17.17 -71.30 0.22
C MET A 46 18.33 -70.38 0.61
N ARG A 47 19.59 -70.86 0.56
CA ARG A 47 20.77 -70.01 0.81
C ARG A 47 20.87 -68.86 -0.19
N LYS A 48 20.65 -69.13 -1.47
CA LYS A 48 20.64 -68.10 -2.53
C LYS A 48 19.53 -67.08 -2.33
N LEU A 49 18.34 -67.52 -1.91
CA LEU A 49 17.22 -66.62 -1.60
C LEU A 49 17.53 -65.76 -0.37
N THR A 50 18.14 -66.32 0.68
CA THR A 50 18.56 -65.55 1.86
C THR A 50 19.59 -64.47 1.49
N SER A 51 20.63 -64.82 0.71
CA SER A 51 21.64 -63.86 0.23
C SER A 51 21.00 -62.75 -0.61
N ALA A 52 20.14 -63.13 -1.56
CA ALA A 52 19.43 -62.15 -2.38
C ALA A 52 18.49 -61.26 -1.55
N ASN A 53 17.86 -61.79 -0.49
CA ASN A 53 16.95 -61.03 0.37
C ASN A 53 17.67 -60.00 1.24
N SER A 54 18.96 -60.18 1.53
CA SER A 54 19.79 -59.13 2.12
C SER A 54 20.37 -58.16 1.08
N GLU A 55 20.79 -58.66 -0.08
CA GLU A 55 21.51 -57.85 -1.08
C GLU A 55 20.59 -56.93 -1.90
N VAL A 56 19.43 -57.41 -2.36
CA VAL A 56 18.55 -56.65 -3.27
C VAL A 56 17.93 -55.42 -2.61
N PRO A 57 17.44 -55.47 -1.35
CA PRO A 57 16.95 -54.27 -0.65
C PRO A 57 18.04 -53.21 -0.44
N ALA A 58 19.24 -53.61 -0.01
CA ALA A 58 20.36 -52.70 0.20
C ALA A 58 20.78 -52.03 -1.12
N LEU A 59 20.80 -52.79 -2.23
CA LEU A 59 21.04 -52.25 -3.56
C LEU A 59 19.92 -51.28 -4.00
N CYS A 60 18.66 -51.58 -3.66
CA CYS A 60 17.51 -50.70 -3.94
C CYS A 60 17.69 -49.34 -3.26
N GLN A 61 18.13 -49.32 -2.00
CA GLN A 61 18.36 -48.08 -1.26
C GLN A 61 19.48 -47.24 -1.87
N VAL A 62 20.64 -47.83 -2.17
CA VAL A 62 21.76 -47.12 -2.82
C VAL A 62 21.33 -46.53 -4.16
N VAL A 63 20.69 -47.35 -5.01
CA VAL A 63 20.24 -46.90 -6.34
C VAL A 63 19.16 -45.82 -6.23
N SER A 64 18.27 -45.92 -5.24
CA SER A 64 17.30 -44.85 -4.94
C SER A 64 18.01 -43.56 -4.56
N ALA A 65 18.94 -43.63 -3.60
CA ALA A 65 19.67 -42.46 -3.12
C ALA A 65 20.50 -41.82 -4.24
N VAL A 66 21.11 -42.60 -5.14
CA VAL A 66 21.88 -42.10 -6.29
C VAL A 66 20.98 -41.38 -7.29
N HIS A 67 19.79 -41.89 -7.57
CA HIS A 67 18.87 -41.30 -8.56
C HIS A 67 18.03 -40.15 -8.02
N ASP A 68 17.83 -40.09 -6.71
CA ASP A 68 17.12 -39.00 -6.06
C ASP A 68 18.01 -37.77 -5.93
N VAL A 69 17.56 -36.65 -6.51
CA VAL A 69 18.25 -35.35 -6.50
C VAL A 69 18.15 -34.68 -5.12
N GLU A 70 17.13 -35.05 -4.32
CA GLU A 70 16.88 -34.52 -2.99
C GLU A 70 17.55 -35.36 -1.89
N ALA A 71 18.04 -36.55 -2.21
CA ALA A 71 18.70 -37.42 -1.25
C ALA A 71 19.97 -36.78 -0.67
N SER A 72 20.00 -36.66 0.66
CA SER A 72 21.11 -36.09 1.40
C SER A 72 22.39 -36.92 1.29
N ALA A 73 23.54 -36.34 1.66
CA ALA A 73 24.79 -37.06 1.80
C ALA A 73 24.68 -38.17 2.85
N ALA A 74 23.99 -37.92 3.96
CA ALA A 74 23.77 -38.91 5.01
C ALA A 74 22.97 -40.12 4.50
N THR A 75 21.90 -39.88 3.73
CA THR A 75 21.08 -40.95 3.12
C THR A 75 21.89 -41.82 2.16
N LEU A 76 22.77 -41.20 1.37
CA LEU A 76 23.65 -41.96 0.46
C LEU A 76 24.68 -42.78 1.25
N LEU A 77 25.26 -42.23 2.31
CA LEU A 77 26.22 -42.93 3.16
C LEU A 77 25.58 -44.13 3.87
N GLU A 78 24.38 -43.96 4.42
CA GLU A 78 23.61 -45.04 5.04
C GLU A 78 23.38 -46.20 4.07
N GLY A 79 22.92 -45.90 2.85
CA GLY A 79 22.77 -46.93 1.81
C GLY A 79 24.10 -47.61 1.44
N ILE A 80 25.19 -46.86 1.35
CA ILE A 80 26.53 -47.41 1.08
C ILE A 80 26.95 -48.40 2.17
N GLU A 81 26.78 -48.03 3.44
CA GLU A 81 27.15 -48.88 4.58
C GLU A 81 26.21 -50.10 4.71
N GLU A 82 24.92 -49.96 4.42
CA GLU A 82 23.98 -51.09 4.37
C GLU A 82 24.37 -52.09 3.28
N ALA A 83 24.71 -51.62 2.08
CA ALA A 83 25.16 -52.46 0.97
C ALA A 83 26.49 -53.17 1.27
N LYS A 84 27.45 -52.49 1.91
CA LYS A 84 28.69 -53.12 2.40
C LYS A 84 28.40 -54.18 3.47
N GLY A 85 27.49 -53.88 4.40
CA GLY A 85 27.03 -54.82 5.44
C GLY A 85 26.37 -56.08 4.86
N ALA A 86 25.70 -55.94 3.72
CA ALA A 86 25.14 -57.05 2.94
C ALA A 86 26.18 -57.78 2.06
N GLY A 87 27.46 -57.40 2.11
CA GLY A 87 28.54 -58.02 1.34
C GLY A 87 28.63 -57.59 -0.14
N ILE A 88 27.95 -56.50 -0.52
CA ILE A 88 27.96 -56.00 -1.89
C ILE A 88 29.22 -55.17 -2.14
N SER A 89 29.99 -55.54 -3.17
CA SER A 89 31.11 -54.73 -3.65
C SER A 89 30.59 -53.51 -4.41
N LEU A 90 30.82 -52.31 -3.87
CA LEU A 90 30.40 -51.05 -4.46
C LEU A 90 31.56 -50.34 -5.19
N PRO A 91 31.27 -49.57 -6.26
CA PRO A 91 32.29 -48.76 -6.93
C PRO A 91 32.70 -47.54 -6.09
N GLU A 92 33.98 -47.16 -6.16
CA GLU A 92 34.55 -46.01 -5.43
C GLU A 92 33.92 -44.66 -5.82
N SER A 93 33.36 -44.56 -7.04
CA SER A 93 32.63 -43.37 -7.49
C SER A 93 31.41 -43.02 -6.63
N LEU A 94 30.86 -43.97 -5.86
CA LEU A 94 29.80 -43.69 -4.88
C LEU A 94 30.30 -42.89 -3.69
N GLN A 95 31.55 -43.11 -3.25
CA GLN A 95 32.17 -42.30 -2.21
C GLN A 95 32.45 -40.87 -2.71
N GLN A 96 32.92 -40.74 -3.94
CA GLN A 96 33.07 -39.44 -4.59
C GLN A 96 31.74 -38.68 -4.67
N MET A 97 30.65 -39.38 -5.02
CA MET A 97 29.30 -38.81 -5.06
C MET A 97 28.81 -38.39 -3.67
N TYR A 98 29.08 -39.19 -2.64
CA TYR A 98 28.80 -38.83 -1.24
C TYR A 98 29.51 -37.53 -0.84
N HIS A 99 30.82 -37.43 -1.07
CA HIS A 99 31.58 -36.22 -0.74
C HIS A 99 31.13 -35.00 -1.54
N ALA A 100 30.82 -35.17 -2.83
CA ALA A 100 30.25 -34.08 -3.64
C ALA A 100 28.91 -33.58 -3.08
N ARG A 101 28.04 -34.48 -2.58
CA ARG A 101 26.79 -34.08 -1.90
C ARG A 101 27.05 -33.40 -0.56
N ALA A 102 27.96 -33.93 0.25
CA ALA A 102 28.30 -33.35 1.55
C ALA A 102 28.88 -31.93 1.40
N LEU A 103 29.78 -31.72 0.43
CA LEU A 103 30.28 -30.40 0.06
C LEU A 103 29.13 -29.47 -0.38
N MET A 104 28.21 -29.97 -1.22
CA MET A 104 27.08 -29.16 -1.64
C MET A 104 26.14 -28.78 -0.48
N GLU A 105 25.94 -29.65 0.50
CA GLU A 105 25.16 -29.37 1.71
C GLU A 105 25.84 -28.32 2.60
N LYS A 106 27.16 -28.44 2.81
CA LYS A 106 27.96 -27.45 3.54
C LYS A 106 27.86 -26.07 2.89
N CYS A 107 27.98 -26.02 1.57
CA CYS A 107 27.80 -24.82 0.78
C CYS A 107 26.37 -24.24 0.93
N LYS A 108 25.32 -25.06 0.83
CA LYS A 108 23.93 -24.59 1.04
C LYS A 108 23.68 -24.07 2.45
N ALA A 109 24.35 -24.64 3.45
CA ALA A 109 24.24 -24.24 4.85
C ALA A 109 25.03 -22.97 5.20
N GLY A 110 25.86 -22.45 4.29
CA GLY A 110 26.77 -21.33 4.57
C GLY A 110 27.96 -21.71 5.45
N ASP A 111 28.24 -23.00 5.64
CA ASP A 111 29.42 -23.48 6.38
C ASP A 111 30.63 -23.52 5.43
N TRP A 112 31.12 -22.33 5.07
CA TRP A 112 32.20 -22.16 4.09
C TRP A 112 33.53 -22.75 4.59
N GLN A 113 33.83 -22.56 5.88
CA GLN A 113 35.06 -23.13 6.46
C GLN A 113 35.00 -24.66 6.42
N GLY A 114 33.91 -25.26 6.89
CA GLY A 114 33.73 -26.72 6.82
C GLY A 114 33.73 -27.26 5.40
N PHE A 115 33.26 -26.48 4.42
CA PHE A 115 33.38 -26.80 3.00
C PHE A 115 34.84 -26.90 2.56
N PHE A 116 35.67 -25.88 2.83
CA PHE A 116 37.08 -25.90 2.43
C PHE A 116 37.91 -26.92 3.21
N ASP A 117 37.66 -27.08 4.51
CA ASP A 117 38.30 -28.10 5.34
C ASP A 117 38.03 -29.50 4.79
N MET A 118 36.80 -29.78 4.37
CA MET A 118 36.45 -31.06 3.73
C MET A 118 37.08 -31.19 2.34
N LEU A 119 37.06 -30.14 1.52
CA LEU A 119 37.59 -30.14 0.16
C LEU A 119 39.11 -30.40 0.13
N GLN A 120 39.82 -29.94 1.16
CA GLN A 120 41.26 -30.11 1.37
C GLN A 120 41.62 -31.33 2.22
N GLY A 121 40.62 -31.96 2.83
CA GLY A 121 40.85 -33.01 3.81
C GLY A 121 41.44 -34.28 3.22
N ASP A 122 42.20 -34.99 4.05
CA ASP A 122 42.85 -36.26 3.71
C ASP A 122 41.86 -37.32 3.22
N ALA A 123 40.59 -37.27 3.66
CA ALA A 123 39.56 -38.19 3.22
C ALA A 123 39.30 -38.11 1.71
N ILE A 124 39.28 -36.90 1.14
CA ILE A 124 39.11 -36.73 -0.31
C ILE A 124 40.41 -37.07 -1.04
N ALA A 125 41.56 -36.63 -0.53
CA ALA A 125 42.84 -36.96 -1.12
C ALA A 125 43.07 -38.49 -1.21
N ALA A 126 42.71 -39.23 -0.16
CA ALA A 126 42.85 -40.69 -0.10
C ALA A 126 42.02 -41.43 -1.16
N MET A 127 40.91 -40.84 -1.65
CA MET A 127 40.09 -41.44 -2.72
C MET A 127 40.78 -41.42 -4.09
N PHE A 128 41.82 -40.61 -4.28
CA PHE A 128 42.51 -40.43 -5.56
C PHE A 128 44.00 -40.80 -5.50
N GLY A 129 44.44 -41.49 -4.45
CA GLY A 129 45.81 -41.99 -4.31
C GLY A 129 46.93 -40.94 -4.31
N ASN A 130 48.18 -41.39 -4.15
CA ASN A 130 49.39 -40.54 -4.15
C ASN A 130 50.19 -40.64 -5.47
N GLY A 131 49.51 -40.89 -6.60
CA GLY A 131 50.12 -41.22 -7.90
C GLY A 131 49.79 -40.22 -9.04
N PRO A 132 49.86 -40.64 -10.34
CA PRO A 132 49.47 -39.83 -11.51
C PRO A 132 47.98 -39.39 -11.52
N GLU A 133 47.24 -39.74 -10.48
CA GLU A 133 45.83 -39.39 -10.21
C GLU A 133 45.67 -38.02 -9.53
N GLN A 134 46.77 -37.28 -9.29
CA GLN A 134 46.71 -35.90 -8.76
C GLN A 134 45.90 -34.95 -9.65
N ASP A 135 45.90 -35.16 -10.97
CA ASP A 135 45.06 -34.40 -11.90
C ASP A 135 43.56 -34.69 -11.68
N ALA A 136 43.20 -35.94 -11.33
CA ALA A 136 41.82 -36.32 -11.05
C ALA A 136 41.32 -35.72 -9.72
N LEU A 137 42.20 -35.63 -8.71
CA LEU A 137 41.90 -34.92 -7.46
C LEU A 137 41.63 -33.43 -7.73
N ILE A 138 42.50 -32.77 -8.49
CA ILE A 138 42.34 -31.36 -8.85
C ILE A 138 41.05 -31.15 -9.66
N GLU A 139 40.75 -32.04 -10.60
CA GLU A 139 39.51 -31.99 -11.38
C GLU A 139 38.26 -32.13 -10.48
N PHE A 140 38.27 -33.06 -9.53
CA PHE A 140 37.18 -33.23 -8.57
C PHE A 140 37.00 -31.99 -7.69
N GLN A 141 38.09 -31.46 -7.14
CA GLN A 141 38.06 -30.27 -6.29
C GLN A 141 37.57 -29.04 -7.09
N PHE A 142 38.08 -28.87 -8.31
CA PHE A 142 37.68 -27.83 -9.24
C PHE A 142 36.19 -27.90 -9.59
N CYS A 143 35.69 -29.07 -9.97
CA CYS A 143 34.28 -29.26 -10.31
C CYS A 143 33.37 -29.00 -9.12
N SER A 144 33.77 -29.46 -7.92
CA SER A 144 33.00 -29.26 -6.68
C SER A 144 32.94 -27.79 -6.28
N PHE A 145 34.08 -27.09 -6.32
CA PHE A 145 34.16 -25.65 -6.07
C PHE A 145 33.36 -24.85 -7.09
N ARG A 146 33.59 -25.10 -8.39
CA ARG A 146 32.91 -24.38 -9.47
C ARG A 146 31.40 -24.59 -9.41
N SER A 147 30.94 -25.83 -9.21
CA SER A 147 29.50 -26.11 -9.08
C SER A 147 28.89 -25.38 -7.89
N SER A 148 29.59 -25.35 -6.75
CA SER A 148 29.16 -24.64 -5.54
C SER A 148 29.08 -23.14 -5.77
N LEU A 149 30.13 -22.52 -6.32
CA LEU A 149 30.17 -21.10 -6.65
C LEU A 149 29.08 -20.72 -7.65
N SER A 150 28.88 -21.52 -8.71
CA SER A 150 27.81 -21.30 -9.66
C SER A 150 26.45 -21.35 -8.98
N LYS A 151 26.19 -22.32 -8.09
CA LYS A 151 24.91 -22.36 -7.35
C LYS A 151 24.73 -21.16 -6.42
N LEU A 152 25.79 -20.66 -5.78
CA LEU A 152 25.73 -19.43 -4.98
C LEU A 152 25.34 -18.22 -5.85
N LEU A 153 26.02 -18.03 -6.98
CA LEU A 153 25.73 -16.94 -7.92
C LEU A 153 24.36 -17.05 -8.62
N GLN A 154 23.81 -18.27 -8.69
CA GLN A 154 22.50 -18.57 -9.27
C GLN A 154 21.34 -18.45 -8.27
N GLN A 155 21.61 -18.15 -6.99
CA GLN A 155 20.55 -18.01 -5.99
C GLN A 155 19.59 -16.88 -6.36
N GLU A 156 18.30 -17.14 -6.16
CA GLU A 156 17.27 -16.13 -6.36
C GLU A 156 17.35 -15.05 -5.28
N VAL A 157 17.27 -13.80 -5.71
CA VAL A 157 17.12 -12.64 -4.83
C VAL A 157 15.62 -12.36 -4.68
N SER A 158 14.91 -13.27 -4.03
CA SER A 158 13.50 -13.06 -3.70
C SER A 158 13.34 -12.83 -2.20
N VAL A 159 12.70 -11.73 -1.84
CA VAL A 159 12.17 -11.53 -0.48
C VAL A 159 10.75 -12.05 -0.51
N GLN A 160 10.41 -12.94 0.42
CA GLN A 160 9.01 -13.31 0.63
C GLN A 160 8.26 -12.01 0.91
N SER A 161 7.47 -11.54 -0.05
CA SER A 161 6.61 -10.40 0.20
C SER A 161 5.71 -10.83 1.34
N ASP A 162 5.70 -10.09 2.44
CA ASP A 162 4.64 -10.18 3.43
C ASP A 162 3.35 -10.17 2.62
N GLN A 163 2.71 -11.34 2.50
CA GLN A 163 1.45 -11.40 1.80
C GLN A 163 0.56 -10.45 2.59
N PRO A 164 0.04 -9.38 1.96
CA PRO A 164 -0.83 -8.47 2.67
C PRO A 164 -1.92 -9.33 3.26
N ASP A 165 -2.03 -9.27 4.59
CA ASP A 165 -2.97 -10.02 5.40
C ASP A 165 -4.28 -10.10 4.59
N PRO A 166 -4.81 -11.29 4.29
CA PRO A 166 -5.94 -11.45 3.36
C PRO A 166 -7.14 -10.54 3.68
N ASP A 167 -7.22 -10.01 4.92
CA ASP A 167 -8.17 -9.01 5.36
C ASP A 167 -7.94 -7.55 4.89
N VAL A 168 -6.79 -7.17 4.31
CA VAL A 168 -6.44 -5.78 3.91
C VAL A 168 -6.52 -5.55 2.39
N GLN A 169 -6.77 -6.59 1.58
CA GLN A 169 -6.70 -6.52 0.11
C GLN A 169 -7.85 -5.77 -0.59
N SER A 170 -8.87 -5.30 0.15
CA SER A 170 -10.09 -4.71 -0.43
C SER A 170 -10.15 -3.17 -0.41
N GLN A 171 -9.12 -2.46 0.06
CA GLN A 171 -9.06 -1.01 -0.09
C GLN A 171 -8.29 -0.64 -1.38
N PRO A 172 -8.74 0.36 -2.16
CA PRO A 172 -7.90 0.96 -3.20
C PRO A 172 -6.68 1.58 -2.51
N ILE A 173 -5.56 0.86 -2.56
CA ILE A 173 -4.26 1.34 -2.11
C ILE A 173 -4.00 2.63 -2.87
N SER A 174 -3.81 3.74 -2.15
CA SER A 174 -3.49 5.01 -2.80
C SER A 174 -2.21 4.87 -3.62
N GLU A 175 -2.03 5.69 -4.66
CA GLU A 175 -0.79 5.64 -5.45
C GLU A 175 0.45 5.86 -4.57
N GLU A 176 0.33 6.66 -3.51
CA GLU A 176 1.38 6.88 -2.50
C GLU A 176 1.68 5.62 -1.69
N GLU A 177 0.66 4.89 -1.21
CA GLU A 177 0.87 3.64 -0.47
C GLU A 177 1.46 2.54 -1.36
N LYS A 178 1.06 2.48 -2.64
CA LYS A 178 1.62 1.55 -3.61
C LYS A 178 3.10 1.85 -3.86
N ALA A 179 3.43 3.13 -4.07
CA ALA A 179 4.81 3.57 -4.22
C ALA A 179 5.65 3.26 -2.96
N HIS A 180 5.08 3.44 -1.77
CA HIS A 180 5.75 3.13 -0.51
C HIS A 180 6.00 1.61 -0.33
N ARG A 181 5.02 0.76 -0.65
CA ARG A 181 5.18 -0.71 -0.62
C ARG A 181 6.21 -1.18 -1.64
N GLU A 182 6.20 -0.61 -2.83
CA GLU A 182 7.18 -0.92 -3.88
C GLU A 182 8.59 -0.49 -3.45
N ALA A 183 8.74 0.71 -2.89
CA ALA A 183 10.01 1.18 -2.34
C ALA A 183 10.53 0.25 -1.22
N THR A 184 9.65 -0.16 -0.30
CA THR A 184 9.99 -1.08 0.81
C THR A 184 10.41 -2.45 0.28
N LYS A 185 9.67 -3.01 -0.69
CA LYS A 185 10.01 -4.28 -1.34
C LYS A 185 11.36 -4.19 -2.08
N ASN A 186 11.60 -3.10 -2.80
CA ASN A 186 12.86 -2.87 -3.50
C ASN A 186 14.03 -2.73 -2.51
N GLN A 187 13.82 -2.05 -1.38
CA GLN A 187 14.81 -1.93 -0.30
C GLN A 187 15.13 -3.29 0.33
N ALA A 188 14.11 -4.10 0.64
CA ALA A 188 14.31 -5.44 1.18
C ALA A 188 15.03 -6.35 0.18
N THR A 189 14.67 -6.29 -1.11
CA THR A 189 15.30 -7.06 -2.19
C THR A 189 16.78 -6.67 -2.33
N LYS A 190 17.09 -5.37 -2.29
CA LYS A 190 18.47 -4.87 -2.28
C LYS A 190 19.26 -5.35 -1.06
N ALA A 191 18.64 -5.34 0.13
CA ALA A 191 19.28 -5.82 1.37
C ALA A 191 19.61 -7.32 1.28
N ARG A 192 18.67 -8.15 0.81
CA ARG A 192 18.90 -9.58 0.60
C ARG A 192 19.98 -9.85 -0.44
N ALA A 193 19.99 -9.10 -1.54
CA ALA A 193 21.02 -9.22 -2.57
C ALA A 193 22.42 -8.92 -2.00
N LEU A 194 22.52 -7.91 -1.13
CA LEU A 194 23.77 -7.49 -0.50
C LEU A 194 24.27 -8.51 0.54
N GLU A 195 23.36 -9.13 1.28
CA GLU A 195 23.67 -10.27 2.18
C GLU A 195 24.25 -11.44 1.37
N LEU A 196 23.59 -11.84 0.28
CA LEU A 196 24.06 -12.93 -0.58
C LEU A 196 25.39 -12.60 -1.27
N ALA A 197 25.57 -11.35 -1.74
CA ALA A 197 26.83 -10.89 -2.32
C ALA A 197 27.97 -10.91 -1.28
N SER A 198 27.66 -10.60 -0.01
CA SER A 198 28.62 -10.71 1.09
C SER A 198 29.02 -12.16 1.37
N GLY A 199 28.07 -13.09 1.30
CA GLY A 199 28.35 -14.53 1.37
C GLY A 199 29.25 -15.01 0.23
N VAL A 200 29.01 -14.55 -1.01
CA VAL A 200 29.91 -14.82 -2.14
C VAL A 200 31.31 -14.25 -1.87
N LYS A 201 31.41 -13.00 -1.42
CA LYS A 201 32.68 -12.37 -1.05
C LYS A 201 33.46 -13.21 -0.03
N GLU A 202 32.80 -13.67 1.03
CA GLU A 202 33.40 -14.49 2.08
C GLU A 202 33.87 -15.84 1.55
N PHE A 203 33.02 -16.54 0.79
CA PHE A 203 33.37 -17.81 0.15
C PHE A 203 34.60 -17.70 -0.76
N LEU A 204 34.69 -16.62 -1.55
CA LEU A 204 35.84 -16.34 -2.41
C LEU A 204 37.10 -15.97 -1.61
N GLN A 205 36.94 -15.20 -0.52
CA GLN A 205 38.07 -14.86 0.36
C GLN A 205 38.69 -16.11 0.97
N LEU A 206 37.85 -16.99 1.53
CA LEU A 206 38.31 -18.25 2.11
C LEU A 206 39.03 -19.12 1.08
N PHE A 207 38.54 -19.20 -0.17
CA PHE A 207 39.26 -19.89 -1.23
C PHE A 207 40.66 -19.30 -1.47
N LEU A 208 40.74 -17.98 -1.63
CA LEU A 208 42.00 -17.27 -1.92
C LEU A 208 43.01 -17.41 -0.78
N ASP A 209 42.55 -17.45 0.47
CA ASP A 209 43.40 -17.64 1.65
C ASP A 209 43.80 -19.11 1.87
N SER A 210 43.20 -20.04 1.14
CA SER A 210 43.38 -21.46 1.33
C SER A 210 44.55 -22.05 0.53
N SER A 211 45.05 -23.21 0.97
CA SER A 211 46.14 -23.92 0.28
C SER A 211 45.78 -24.33 -1.16
N LEU A 212 44.48 -24.52 -1.47
CA LEU A 212 44.01 -24.85 -2.82
C LEU A 212 44.30 -23.74 -3.83
N SER A 213 44.07 -22.48 -3.47
CA SER A 213 44.32 -21.35 -4.38
C SER A 213 45.79 -21.30 -4.81
N ALA A 214 46.70 -21.48 -3.84
CA ALA A 214 48.14 -21.53 -4.11
C ALA A 214 48.51 -22.72 -5.01
N SER A 215 47.92 -23.90 -4.75
CA SER A 215 48.16 -25.11 -5.56
C SER A 215 47.61 -24.96 -6.99
N TRP A 216 46.40 -24.43 -7.16
CA TRP A 216 45.75 -24.27 -8.47
C TRP A 216 46.41 -23.20 -9.32
N SER A 217 46.95 -22.15 -8.69
CA SER A 217 47.71 -21.11 -9.40
C SER A 217 48.95 -21.67 -10.11
N GLN A 218 49.50 -22.78 -9.63
CA GLN A 218 50.66 -23.45 -10.23
C GLN A 218 50.26 -24.53 -11.26
N HIS A 219 48.98 -24.90 -11.33
CA HIS A 219 48.50 -25.95 -12.23
C HIS A 219 47.87 -25.37 -13.50
N ALA A 220 48.43 -25.71 -14.66
CA ALA A 220 48.16 -25.03 -15.92
C ALA A 220 46.69 -25.08 -16.38
N SER A 221 45.94 -26.13 -16.05
CA SER A 221 44.54 -26.28 -16.52
C SER A 221 43.54 -25.42 -15.73
N VAL A 222 43.85 -25.10 -14.47
CA VAL A 222 42.95 -24.38 -13.55
C VAL A 222 43.45 -22.98 -13.18
N ALA A 223 44.73 -22.66 -13.37
CA ALA A 223 45.29 -21.33 -13.08
C ALA A 223 44.51 -20.16 -13.71
N PRO A 224 44.02 -20.22 -14.98
CA PRO A 224 43.22 -19.14 -15.55
C PRO A 224 41.92 -18.87 -14.78
N PHE A 225 41.33 -19.91 -14.18
CA PHE A 225 40.12 -19.77 -13.38
C PHE A 225 40.40 -19.10 -12.05
N VAL A 226 41.58 -19.30 -11.43
CA VAL A 226 41.97 -18.58 -10.21
C VAL A 226 42.00 -17.07 -10.44
N VAL A 227 42.51 -16.62 -11.60
CA VAL A 227 42.47 -15.20 -12.00
C VAL A 227 41.03 -14.70 -12.16
N GLU A 228 40.13 -15.51 -12.72
CA GLU A 228 38.70 -15.16 -12.75
C GLU A 228 38.11 -15.03 -11.34
N ILE A 229 38.52 -15.87 -10.39
CA ILE A 229 38.11 -15.78 -8.98
C ILE A 229 38.61 -14.50 -8.31
N GLU A 230 39.87 -14.12 -8.52
CA GLU A 230 40.41 -12.84 -8.03
C GLU A 230 39.63 -11.65 -8.60
N ASN A 231 39.30 -11.69 -9.90
CA ASN A 231 38.49 -10.65 -10.54
C ASN A 231 37.06 -10.62 -9.97
N LEU A 232 36.43 -11.77 -9.77
CA LEU A 232 35.10 -11.85 -9.16
C LEU A 232 35.12 -11.30 -7.73
N LYS A 233 36.16 -11.61 -6.95
CA LYS A 233 36.32 -11.10 -5.59
C LYS A 233 36.38 -9.57 -5.58
N LYS A 234 37.17 -8.95 -6.47
CA LYS A 234 37.25 -7.47 -6.59
C LYS A 234 35.88 -6.86 -6.92
N VAL A 235 35.14 -7.45 -7.86
CA VAL A 235 33.80 -6.96 -8.24
C VAL A 235 32.79 -7.15 -7.11
N ALA A 236 32.84 -8.29 -6.39
CA ALA A 236 31.99 -8.56 -5.24
C ALA A 236 32.32 -7.64 -4.06
N ASP A 237 33.59 -7.35 -3.79
CA ASP A 237 34.02 -6.37 -2.79
C ASP A 237 33.43 -4.99 -3.09
N ALA A 238 33.59 -4.51 -4.32
CA ALA A 238 33.02 -3.23 -4.73
C ALA A 238 31.47 -3.20 -4.63
N ALA A 239 30.80 -4.30 -4.97
CA ALA A 239 29.35 -4.41 -4.82
C ALA A 239 28.89 -4.33 -3.35
N CYS A 240 29.65 -4.95 -2.44
CA CYS A 240 29.35 -4.95 -1.00
C CYS A 240 29.71 -3.62 -0.30
N MET A 241 30.58 -2.80 -0.90
CA MET A 241 30.90 -1.46 -0.39
C MET A 241 29.71 -0.50 -0.46
N GLY A 242 28.69 -0.80 -1.26
CA GLY A 242 27.48 0.01 -1.38
C GLY A 242 27.78 1.38 -1.98
N GLU A 243 27.38 2.44 -1.29
CA GLU A 243 27.65 3.83 -1.71
C GLU A 243 29.04 4.33 -1.31
N ARG A 244 29.91 3.51 -0.70
CA ARG A 244 31.28 3.92 -0.34
C ARG A 244 32.15 4.18 -1.57
N THR A 245 33.10 5.10 -1.44
CA THR A 245 33.93 5.60 -2.55
C THR A 245 34.91 4.54 -3.00
N ILE A 246 34.94 4.29 -4.30
CA ILE A 246 35.99 3.51 -4.95
C ILE A 246 37.23 4.40 -5.02
N PRO A 247 38.38 3.98 -4.48
CA PRO A 247 39.63 4.72 -4.62
C PRO A 247 40.00 4.95 -6.09
N ALA A 248 40.52 6.14 -6.42
CA ALA A 248 40.81 6.52 -7.80
C ALA A 248 41.80 5.58 -8.51
N ASP A 249 42.73 5.00 -7.76
CA ASP A 249 43.72 4.02 -8.20
C ASP A 249 43.15 2.62 -8.45
N GLU A 250 41.96 2.30 -7.91
CA GLU A 250 41.30 1.01 -8.10
C GLU A 250 40.32 0.99 -9.29
N VAL A 251 39.91 2.16 -9.81
CA VAL A 251 38.86 2.30 -10.84
C VAL A 251 39.18 1.50 -12.11
N ASP A 252 40.38 1.66 -12.68
CA ASP A 252 40.77 0.97 -13.90
C ASP A 252 40.94 -0.53 -13.69
N THR A 253 41.47 -0.91 -12.52
CA THR A 253 41.62 -2.32 -12.12
C THR A 253 40.25 -2.99 -12.01
N LEU A 254 39.29 -2.34 -11.37
CA LEU A 254 37.93 -2.85 -11.19
C LEU A 254 37.16 -2.92 -12.51
N LYS A 255 37.33 -1.91 -13.38
CA LYS A 255 36.76 -1.91 -14.73
C LYS A 255 37.29 -3.07 -15.57
N SER A 256 38.61 -3.33 -15.51
CA SER A 256 39.24 -4.45 -16.19
C SER A 256 38.75 -5.80 -15.65
N ALA A 257 38.71 -5.96 -14.33
CA ALA A 257 38.21 -7.18 -13.66
C ALA A 257 36.76 -7.49 -14.07
N ARG A 258 35.88 -6.48 -14.05
CA ARG A 258 34.49 -6.63 -14.51
C ARG A 258 34.41 -7.03 -15.98
N MET A 259 35.17 -6.38 -16.86
CA MET A 259 35.14 -6.71 -18.30
C MET A 259 35.66 -8.12 -18.58
N SER A 260 36.64 -8.59 -17.81
CA SER A 260 37.15 -9.97 -17.89
C SER A 260 36.05 -11.00 -17.58
N LEU A 261 35.25 -10.78 -16.54
CA LEU A 261 34.15 -11.68 -16.14
C LEU A 261 32.97 -11.69 -17.13
N LEU A 262 32.75 -10.56 -17.82
CA LEU A 262 31.67 -10.41 -18.80
C LEU A 262 32.07 -10.85 -20.20
N HIS A 263 33.30 -11.31 -20.40
CA HIS A 263 33.75 -11.81 -21.68
C HIS A 263 33.10 -13.17 -21.98
N LYS A 264 32.53 -13.37 -23.19
CA LYS A 264 31.75 -14.59 -23.55
C LYS A 264 32.45 -15.93 -23.31
N LYS A 265 33.78 -15.93 -23.25
CA LYS A 265 34.60 -17.13 -23.01
C LYS A 265 34.95 -17.36 -21.52
N ALA A 266 34.58 -16.44 -20.62
CA ALA A 266 34.85 -16.58 -19.20
C ALA A 266 33.99 -17.70 -18.60
N ALA A 267 34.56 -18.46 -17.66
CA ALA A 267 33.90 -19.61 -17.05
C ALA A 267 32.65 -19.22 -16.22
N LEU A 268 32.63 -17.97 -15.74
CA LEU A 268 31.56 -17.41 -14.89
C LEU A 268 30.62 -16.45 -15.63
N HIS A 269 30.76 -16.25 -16.94
CA HIS A 269 29.95 -15.29 -17.71
C HIS A 269 28.46 -15.48 -17.46
N GLU A 270 27.93 -16.70 -17.64
CA GLU A 270 26.49 -16.97 -17.49
C GLU A 270 25.98 -16.60 -16.10
N CYS A 271 26.75 -16.95 -15.06
CA CYS A 271 26.42 -16.62 -13.67
C CYS A 271 26.33 -15.11 -13.46
N MET A 272 27.24 -14.35 -14.07
CA MET A 272 27.28 -12.89 -13.95
C MET A 272 26.22 -12.16 -14.80
N THR A 273 25.79 -12.75 -15.93
CA THR A 273 24.89 -12.06 -16.88
C THR A 273 23.43 -12.50 -16.84
N LEU A 274 23.14 -13.74 -16.43
CA LEU A 274 21.80 -14.32 -16.54
C LEU A 274 21.05 -14.40 -15.21
N PHE A 275 21.77 -14.45 -14.09
CA PHE A 275 21.17 -14.71 -12.78
C PHE A 275 21.09 -13.44 -11.93
N PRO A 276 20.04 -13.30 -11.10
CA PRO A 276 19.78 -12.05 -10.36
C PRO A 276 20.94 -11.59 -9.48
N LEU A 277 21.59 -12.50 -8.74
CA LEU A 277 22.70 -12.13 -7.86
C LEU A 277 23.95 -11.69 -8.64
N GLY A 278 24.31 -12.40 -9.72
CA GLY A 278 25.42 -12.00 -10.58
C GLY A 278 25.18 -10.64 -11.26
N GLN A 279 23.97 -10.41 -11.76
CA GLN A 279 23.56 -9.12 -12.32
C GLN A 279 23.61 -8.02 -11.25
N PHE A 280 23.15 -8.29 -10.03
CA PHE A 280 23.21 -7.34 -8.92
C PHE A 280 24.65 -6.93 -8.59
N ILE A 281 25.57 -7.90 -8.45
CA ILE A 281 26.99 -7.64 -8.19
C ILE A 281 27.59 -6.77 -9.31
N GLN A 282 27.30 -7.08 -10.57
CA GLN A 282 27.76 -6.29 -11.71
C GLN A 282 27.18 -4.86 -11.70
N GLN A 283 25.90 -4.71 -11.42
CA GLN A 283 25.20 -3.43 -11.38
C GLN A 283 25.69 -2.54 -10.26
N MET A 284 25.88 -3.08 -9.05
CA MET A 284 26.40 -2.33 -7.91
C MET A 284 27.84 -1.87 -8.14
N CYS A 285 28.69 -2.73 -8.69
CA CYS A 285 30.04 -2.35 -9.10
C CYS A 285 30.01 -1.22 -10.16
N ASN A 286 29.14 -1.32 -11.15
CA ASN A 286 28.99 -0.28 -12.17
C ASN A 286 28.45 1.04 -11.60
N ALA A 287 27.48 0.97 -10.68
CA ALA A 287 26.93 2.14 -10.01
C ALA A 287 28.01 2.87 -9.20
N GLY A 288 28.89 2.13 -8.49
CA GLY A 288 30.03 2.72 -7.81
C GLY A 288 31.02 3.41 -8.77
N LEU A 289 31.34 2.77 -9.90
CA LEU A 289 32.20 3.37 -10.93
C LEU A 289 31.60 4.64 -11.55
N GLU A 290 30.29 4.63 -11.83
CA GLU A 290 29.55 5.78 -12.34
C GLU A 290 29.47 6.91 -11.31
N ALA A 291 29.25 6.58 -10.04
CA ALA A 291 29.26 7.54 -8.93
C ALA A 291 30.63 8.22 -8.82
N PHE A 292 31.72 7.47 -8.87
CA PHE A 292 33.07 8.03 -8.86
C PHE A 292 33.30 9.02 -10.02
N HIS A 293 32.98 8.64 -11.26
CA HIS A 293 33.19 9.53 -12.41
C HIS A 293 32.31 10.78 -12.36
N ARG A 294 31.07 10.62 -11.87
CA ARG A 294 30.14 11.71 -11.67
C ARG A 294 30.65 12.68 -10.61
N ASP A 295 31.02 12.18 -9.43
CA ASP A 295 31.53 12.97 -8.31
C ASP A 295 32.81 13.72 -8.69
N LYS A 296 33.70 13.09 -9.49
CA LYS A 296 34.88 13.77 -10.03
C LYS A 296 34.52 14.96 -10.93
N ALA A 297 33.46 14.85 -11.74
CA ALA A 297 32.98 15.97 -12.54
C ALA A 297 32.34 17.05 -11.66
N LEU A 298 31.52 16.64 -10.68
CA LEU A 298 30.86 17.54 -9.73
C LEU A 298 31.86 18.32 -8.87
N ALA A 299 33.02 17.74 -8.53
CA ALA A 299 34.08 18.44 -7.79
C ALA A 299 34.57 19.69 -8.56
N SER A 300 34.73 19.58 -9.88
CA SER A 300 35.10 20.72 -10.73
C SER A 300 33.99 21.76 -10.82
N ASP A 301 32.73 21.34 -10.82
CA ASP A 301 31.58 22.25 -10.82
C ASP A 301 31.45 22.98 -9.47
N LEU A 302 31.71 22.29 -8.35
CA LEU A 302 31.71 22.89 -7.02
C LEU A 302 32.84 23.92 -6.88
N ASP A 303 34.06 23.61 -7.31
CA ASP A 303 35.18 24.57 -7.31
C ASP A 303 34.87 25.81 -8.16
N SER A 304 34.20 25.61 -9.31
CA SER A 304 33.70 26.71 -10.13
C SER A 304 32.64 27.56 -9.40
N CYS A 305 31.75 26.94 -8.61
CA CYS A 305 30.77 27.64 -7.79
C CYS A 305 31.44 28.46 -6.70
N ILE A 306 32.40 27.89 -5.96
CA ILE A 306 33.15 28.59 -4.92
C ILE A 306 33.88 29.79 -5.51
N THR A 307 34.58 29.60 -6.63
CA THR A 307 35.29 30.68 -7.33
C THR A 307 34.33 31.78 -7.78
N ALA A 308 33.17 31.41 -8.33
CA ALA A 308 32.14 32.37 -8.71
C ALA A 308 31.58 33.14 -7.49
N CYS A 309 31.29 32.45 -6.39
CA CYS A 309 30.84 33.06 -5.14
C CYS A 309 31.86 34.04 -4.56
N ALA A 310 33.15 33.72 -4.60
CA ALA A 310 34.24 34.58 -4.14
C ALA A 310 34.39 35.86 -4.99
N GLN A 311 34.08 35.79 -6.29
CA GLN A 311 34.08 36.95 -7.19
C GLN A 311 32.84 37.85 -7.06
N MET A 312 31.75 37.35 -6.47
CA MET A 312 30.52 38.11 -6.29
C MET A 312 30.65 39.11 -5.13
N LYS A 313 30.20 40.33 -5.37
CA LYS A 313 30.08 41.36 -4.31
C LYS A 313 29.09 40.91 -3.24
N SER A 314 29.12 41.57 -2.08
CA SER A 314 28.10 41.37 -1.05
C SER A 314 26.74 41.84 -1.55
N PHE A 315 25.70 41.05 -1.31
CA PHE A 315 24.31 41.38 -1.65
C PHE A 315 23.67 42.08 -0.46
N THR A 316 23.30 43.35 -0.68
CA THR A 316 22.53 44.14 0.28
C THR A 316 21.24 44.59 -0.37
N MET A 317 20.25 44.94 0.48
CA MET A 317 18.97 45.48 0.04
C MET A 317 19.15 46.70 -0.88
N ASP A 318 20.02 47.65 -0.52
CA ASP A 318 20.26 48.88 -1.27
C ASP A 318 20.90 48.64 -2.64
N LEU A 319 21.68 47.56 -2.76
CA LEU A 319 22.28 47.18 -4.03
C LEU A 319 21.23 46.61 -5.00
N LEU A 320 20.26 45.87 -4.46
CA LEU A 320 19.19 45.19 -5.20
C LEU A 320 18.07 46.14 -5.64
N LEU A 321 17.75 47.16 -4.84
CA LEU A 321 16.72 48.13 -5.19
C LEU A 321 17.28 49.21 -6.11
N LYS A 322 16.62 49.43 -7.25
CA LYS A 322 16.96 50.46 -8.23
C LYS A 322 15.74 51.31 -8.57
N GLY A 323 15.98 52.61 -8.72
CA GLY A 323 14.95 53.61 -9.02
C GLY A 323 14.38 54.28 -7.77
N GLU A 324 13.52 55.26 -8.01
CA GLU A 324 12.71 55.94 -6.99
C GLU A 324 11.24 55.60 -7.20
N ALA A 325 10.40 55.76 -6.18
CA ALA A 325 8.97 55.48 -6.30
C ALA A 325 8.33 56.39 -7.37
N PRO A 326 7.45 55.87 -8.26
CA PRO A 326 6.84 54.54 -8.24
C PRO A 326 7.61 53.44 -9.01
N ASP A 327 8.68 53.77 -9.73
CA ASP A 327 9.39 52.88 -10.67
C ASP A 327 10.49 52.03 -10.00
N ILE A 328 10.29 51.65 -8.74
CA ILE A 328 11.26 50.85 -7.98
C ILE A 328 11.28 49.42 -8.53
N THR A 329 12.46 48.95 -8.95
CA THR A 329 12.68 47.59 -9.44
C THR A 329 13.70 46.85 -8.58
N ILE A 330 13.53 45.54 -8.47
CA ILE A 330 14.53 44.65 -7.86
C ILE A 330 15.39 44.10 -9.00
N GLN A 331 16.67 44.46 -9.00
CA GLN A 331 17.66 43.98 -9.96
C GLN A 331 18.79 43.27 -9.21
N VAL A 332 19.10 42.03 -9.60
CA VAL A 332 20.17 41.25 -8.98
C VAL A 332 21.47 41.46 -9.75
N PRO A 333 22.51 42.12 -9.20
CA PRO A 333 23.78 42.30 -9.89
C PRO A 333 24.43 40.94 -10.18
N GLY A 334 24.89 40.74 -11.41
CA GLY A 334 25.51 39.47 -11.79
C GLY A 334 24.53 38.29 -11.81
N GLN A 335 23.23 38.54 -11.98
CA GLN A 335 22.18 37.51 -12.00
C GLN A 335 22.56 36.26 -12.80
N ALA A 336 23.14 36.41 -14.00
CA ALA A 336 23.54 35.27 -14.83
C ALA A 336 24.53 34.33 -14.12
N LYS A 337 25.55 34.87 -13.46
CA LYS A 337 26.53 34.08 -12.70
C LYS A 337 25.89 33.42 -11.48
N LEU A 338 24.99 34.13 -10.80
CA LEU A 338 24.26 33.59 -9.65
C LEU A 338 23.34 32.43 -10.06
N CYS A 339 22.61 32.57 -11.16
CA CYS A 339 21.78 31.50 -11.72
C CYS A 339 22.61 30.25 -12.04
N GLU A 340 23.81 30.44 -12.61
CA GLU A 340 24.73 29.34 -12.90
C GLU A 340 25.16 28.61 -11.62
N VAL A 341 25.54 29.35 -10.58
CA VAL A 341 25.90 28.78 -9.25
C VAL A 341 24.73 27.98 -8.67
N VAL A 342 23.53 28.56 -8.65
CA VAL A 342 22.33 27.88 -8.11
C VAL A 342 22.00 26.63 -8.90
N GLN A 343 22.09 26.68 -10.23
CA GLN A 343 21.83 25.53 -11.09
C GLN A 343 22.83 24.40 -10.83
N LYS A 344 24.13 24.72 -10.76
CA LYS A 344 25.18 23.75 -10.44
C LYS A 344 25.03 23.19 -9.03
N MET A 345 24.72 24.04 -8.04
CA MET A 345 24.53 23.60 -6.66
C MET A 345 23.33 22.66 -6.52
N ASN A 346 22.19 22.98 -7.14
CA ASN A 346 21.03 22.08 -7.18
C ASN A 346 21.37 20.77 -7.90
N MET A 347 22.15 20.81 -8.98
CA MET A 347 22.62 19.60 -9.66
C MET A 347 23.50 18.74 -8.74
N ILE A 348 24.42 19.35 -8.00
CA ILE A 348 25.27 18.68 -7.01
C ILE A 348 24.40 18.03 -5.93
N GLN A 349 23.54 18.81 -5.26
CA GLN A 349 22.69 18.33 -4.17
C GLN A 349 21.76 17.16 -4.59
N ASN A 350 21.33 17.13 -5.85
CA ASN A 350 20.42 16.09 -6.34
C ASN A 350 21.12 14.85 -6.91
N THR A 351 22.40 14.94 -7.30
CA THR A 351 23.05 13.90 -8.12
C THR A 351 24.34 13.34 -7.51
N ALA A 352 24.96 14.08 -6.59
CA ALA A 352 26.19 13.68 -5.90
C ALA A 352 25.96 12.44 -5.02
N SER A 353 27.00 11.63 -4.85
CA SER A 353 26.95 10.54 -3.87
C SER A 353 26.95 11.08 -2.43
N ALA A 354 26.52 10.25 -1.48
CA ALA A 354 26.58 10.59 -0.06
C ALA A 354 28.01 10.92 0.41
N ASN A 355 29.03 10.26 -0.15
CA ASN A 355 30.42 10.55 0.21
C ASN A 355 30.88 11.89 -0.34
N PHE A 356 30.51 12.25 -1.57
CA PHE A 356 30.82 13.56 -2.12
C PHE A 356 30.24 14.66 -1.22
N MET A 357 28.98 14.50 -0.82
CA MET A 357 28.30 15.45 0.07
C MET A 357 29.02 15.59 1.42
N HIS A 358 29.57 14.50 1.96
CA HIS A 358 30.32 14.51 3.21
C HIS A 358 31.74 15.09 3.05
N GLU A 359 32.48 14.67 2.01
CA GLU A 359 33.85 15.13 1.73
C GLU A 359 33.89 16.63 1.44
N PHE A 360 32.89 17.13 0.71
CA PHE A 360 32.80 18.52 0.29
C PHE A 360 31.83 19.37 1.13
N GLU A 361 31.37 18.88 2.29
CA GLU A 361 30.39 19.54 3.16
C GLU A 361 30.79 20.99 3.49
N THR A 362 32.06 21.19 3.86
CA THR A 362 32.57 22.52 4.22
C THR A 362 32.59 23.48 3.01
N GLN A 363 32.91 22.97 1.83
CA GLN A 363 32.95 23.76 0.60
C GLN A 363 31.53 24.12 0.12
N MET A 364 30.61 23.18 0.21
CA MET A 364 29.18 23.40 -0.03
C MET A 364 28.61 24.45 0.92
N ALA A 365 28.98 24.42 2.20
CA ALA A 365 28.55 25.41 3.18
C ALA A 365 28.99 26.85 2.83
N LEU A 366 30.13 27.03 2.14
CA LEU A 366 30.55 28.36 1.65
C LEU A 366 29.61 28.90 0.57
N VAL A 367 29.20 28.03 -0.37
CA VAL A 367 28.22 28.38 -1.42
C VAL A 367 26.86 28.67 -0.80
N ASP A 368 26.41 27.82 0.14
CA ASP A 368 25.15 28.00 0.84
C ASP A 368 25.11 29.31 1.64
N THR A 369 26.21 29.69 2.30
CA THR A 369 26.33 30.97 3.00
C THR A 369 26.08 32.14 2.05
N LYS A 370 26.63 32.08 0.83
CA LYS A 370 26.41 33.10 -0.20
C LYS A 370 24.96 33.10 -0.71
N MET A 371 24.35 31.92 -0.87
CA MET A 371 22.94 31.81 -1.25
C MET A 371 22.01 32.36 -0.17
N GLN A 372 22.31 32.14 1.12
CA GLN A 372 21.55 32.71 2.24
C GLN A 372 21.69 34.24 2.31
N GLU A 373 22.88 34.78 2.01
CA GLU A 373 23.10 36.23 1.88
C GLU A 373 22.16 36.83 0.82
N VAL A 374 22.10 36.22 -0.37
CA VAL A 374 21.20 36.64 -1.46
C VAL A 374 19.73 36.52 -1.04
N LYS A 375 19.34 35.40 -0.42
CA LYS A 375 17.97 35.16 0.06
C LYS A 375 17.55 36.26 1.04
N SER A 376 18.38 36.55 2.04
CA SER A 376 18.13 37.60 3.02
C SER A 376 18.02 38.98 2.38
N ALA A 377 18.92 39.30 1.44
CA ALA A 377 18.91 40.57 0.73
C ALA A 377 17.66 40.73 -0.15
N LEU A 378 17.23 39.66 -0.85
CA LEU A 378 16.01 39.64 -1.66
C LEU A 378 14.75 39.78 -0.80
N ALA A 379 14.66 39.06 0.32
CA ALA A 379 13.53 39.18 1.26
C ALA A 379 13.40 40.61 1.78
N LYS A 380 14.52 41.21 2.23
CA LYS A 380 14.57 42.62 2.66
C LYS A 380 14.21 43.59 1.54
N ALA A 381 14.68 43.37 0.32
CA ALA A 381 14.34 44.20 -0.84
C ALA A 381 12.85 44.11 -1.19
N CYS A 382 12.24 42.92 -1.12
CA CYS A 382 10.81 42.73 -1.30
C CYS A 382 9.99 43.48 -0.24
N ALA A 383 10.37 43.35 1.04
CA ALA A 383 9.73 44.06 2.15
C ALA A 383 9.86 45.58 2.01
N ARG A 384 11.06 46.09 1.71
CA ARG A 384 11.29 47.53 1.53
C ARG A 384 10.58 48.09 0.30
N LYS A 385 10.52 47.34 -0.80
CA LYS A 385 9.74 47.74 -1.97
C LYS A 385 8.24 47.80 -1.66
N PHE A 386 7.73 46.86 -0.85
CA PHE A 386 6.34 46.94 -0.36
C PHE A 386 6.13 48.21 0.46
N GLN A 387 7.04 48.49 1.41
CA GLN A 387 6.96 49.67 2.26
C GLN A 387 6.91 50.97 1.46
N LEU A 388 7.82 51.13 0.48
CA LEU A 388 7.93 52.34 -0.34
C LEU A 388 6.75 52.55 -1.31
N LEU A 389 6.18 51.46 -1.87
CA LEU A 389 5.10 51.57 -2.87
C LEU A 389 3.71 51.56 -2.26
N CYS A 390 3.53 50.90 -1.12
CA CYS A 390 2.22 50.69 -0.50
C CYS A 390 2.21 50.97 1.00
N GLY A 391 3.24 50.51 1.71
CA GLY A 391 3.24 50.47 3.17
C GLY A 391 3.07 51.83 3.84
N ASP A 392 3.85 52.85 3.45
CA ASP A 392 3.79 54.17 4.10
C ASP A 392 2.41 54.84 3.90
N GLN A 393 1.84 54.73 2.69
CA GLN A 393 0.51 55.26 2.38
C GLN A 393 -0.59 54.48 3.10
N LEU A 394 -0.51 53.15 3.09
CA LEU A 394 -1.47 52.29 3.79
C LEU A 394 -1.43 52.53 5.30
N LEU A 395 -0.23 52.70 5.87
CA LEU A 395 -0.04 53.00 7.29
C LEU A 395 -0.68 54.34 7.66
N GLN A 396 -0.50 55.38 6.82
CA GLN A 396 -1.14 56.67 7.01
C GLN A 396 -2.67 56.55 7.04
N VAL A 397 -3.25 55.85 6.06
CA VAL A 397 -4.71 55.68 5.97
C VAL A 397 -5.25 54.80 7.10
N LEU A 398 -4.53 53.76 7.53
CA LEU A 398 -4.89 52.95 8.70
C LEU A 398 -4.88 53.79 9.98
N ASN A 399 -3.89 54.67 10.17
CA ASN A 399 -3.86 55.59 11.31
C ASN A 399 -5.06 56.53 11.30
N MET A 400 -5.43 57.08 10.13
CA MET A 400 -6.62 57.93 9.99
C MET A 400 -7.92 57.16 10.29
N ALA A 401 -8.02 55.90 9.86
CA ALA A 401 -9.18 55.05 10.16
C ALA A 401 -9.31 54.75 11.66
N LEU A 402 -8.19 54.72 12.40
CA LEU A 402 -8.17 54.48 13.83
C LEU A 402 -8.49 55.73 14.68
N SER A 403 -8.24 56.95 14.18
CA SER A 403 -8.32 58.21 14.95
C SER A 403 -9.67 58.97 14.92
N GLU A 404 -10.74 58.37 14.39
CA GLU A 404 -12.17 58.81 14.39
C GLU A 404 -12.70 59.66 13.23
N ASN A 405 -14.01 59.43 12.94
CA ASN A 405 -14.82 59.76 11.76
C ASN A 405 -14.27 59.27 10.41
N LEU A 406 -14.48 57.98 10.13
CA LEU A 406 -14.29 57.37 8.81
C LEU A 406 -15.19 58.05 7.78
N THR A 407 -14.64 59.04 7.07
CA THR A 407 -15.29 59.65 5.92
C THR A 407 -15.34 58.69 4.73
N ALA A 408 -16.22 58.96 3.77
CA ALA A 408 -16.26 58.22 2.52
C ALA A 408 -14.90 58.26 1.78
N ASP A 409 -14.18 59.39 1.86
CA ASP A 409 -12.87 59.56 1.24
C ASP A 409 -11.79 58.70 1.89
N ILE A 410 -11.74 58.64 3.24
CA ILE A 410 -10.80 57.78 3.97
C ILE A 410 -11.08 56.30 3.66
N THR A 411 -12.36 55.94 3.59
CA THR A 411 -12.82 54.59 3.24
C THR A 411 -12.38 54.20 1.83
N ALA A 412 -12.65 55.05 0.83
CA ALA A 412 -12.28 54.81 -0.55
C ALA A 412 -10.75 54.68 -0.70
N ASN A 413 -10.00 55.53 -0.01
CA ASN A 413 -8.54 55.48 0.00
C ASN A 413 -8.01 54.18 0.66
N LEU A 414 -8.63 53.73 1.77
CA LEU A 414 -8.25 52.46 2.40
C LEU A 414 -8.51 51.27 1.47
N ILE A 415 -9.66 51.24 0.80
CA ILE A 415 -10.00 50.21 -0.20
C ILE A 415 -8.96 50.21 -1.32
N GLU A 416 -8.60 51.38 -1.85
CA GLU A 416 -7.59 51.50 -2.91
C GLU A 416 -6.24 50.95 -2.46
N LYS A 417 -5.74 51.36 -1.28
CA LYS A 417 -4.43 50.93 -0.78
C LYS A 417 -4.39 49.46 -0.41
N VAL A 418 -5.46 48.90 0.14
CA VAL A 418 -5.56 47.44 0.41
C VAL A 418 -5.64 46.65 -0.90
N ASN A 419 -6.36 47.12 -1.91
CA ASN A 419 -6.37 46.47 -3.24
C ASN A 419 -5.01 46.54 -3.94
N PHE A 420 -4.26 47.62 -3.74
CA PHE A 420 -2.88 47.72 -4.19
C PHE A 420 -1.98 46.71 -3.46
N ALA A 421 -2.08 46.60 -2.13
CA ALA A 421 -1.36 45.60 -1.33
C ALA A 421 -1.66 44.15 -1.77
N LYS A 422 -2.93 43.84 -2.04
CA LYS A 422 -3.38 42.55 -2.58
C LYS A 422 -2.73 42.21 -3.92
N SER A 423 -2.62 43.19 -4.82
CA SER A 423 -2.06 43.01 -6.17
C SER A 423 -0.54 43.12 -6.21
N PHE A 424 0.11 43.47 -5.10
CA PHE A 424 1.54 43.66 -5.02
C PHE A 424 2.33 42.44 -5.51
N ALA A 425 3.31 42.70 -6.37
CA ALA A 425 4.27 41.72 -6.83
C ALA A 425 5.66 42.37 -6.83
N PRO A 426 6.55 42.05 -5.88
CA PRO A 426 7.82 42.76 -5.76
C PRO A 426 8.73 42.51 -6.97
N CYS A 427 8.70 41.28 -7.49
CA CYS A 427 9.34 40.82 -8.72
C CYS A 427 8.63 39.56 -9.25
N SER A 428 9.02 39.05 -10.42
CA SER A 428 8.48 37.78 -10.91
C SER A 428 8.99 36.61 -10.07
N GLN A 429 8.14 35.61 -9.82
CA GLN A 429 8.54 34.38 -9.12
C GLN A 429 9.73 33.69 -9.80
N SER A 430 9.84 33.81 -11.13
CA SER A 430 10.97 33.29 -11.91
C SER A 430 12.31 33.91 -11.52
N VAL A 431 12.35 35.18 -11.09
CA VAL A 431 13.59 35.82 -10.61
C VAL A 431 13.99 35.20 -9.28
N LEU A 432 13.07 35.02 -8.34
CA LEU A 432 13.35 34.36 -7.06
C LEU A 432 13.84 32.93 -7.26
N GLN A 433 13.14 32.13 -8.06
CA GLN A 433 13.53 30.74 -8.34
C GLN A 433 14.91 30.63 -9.01
N LYS A 434 15.20 31.51 -9.98
CA LYS A 434 16.49 31.51 -10.68
C LYS A 434 17.65 31.96 -9.78
N CYS A 435 17.43 32.90 -8.88
CA CYS A 435 18.48 33.50 -8.06
C CYS A 435 18.78 32.75 -6.76
N ILE A 436 17.82 32.00 -6.19
CA ILE A 436 18.01 31.28 -4.91
C ILE A 436 17.47 29.84 -4.92
N GLY A 437 17.01 29.32 -6.07
CA GLY A 437 16.70 27.90 -6.24
C GLY A 437 15.56 27.42 -5.34
N LEU A 438 15.74 26.27 -4.70
CA LEU A 438 14.77 25.67 -3.78
C LEU A 438 14.46 26.58 -2.57
N GLN A 439 15.42 27.39 -2.14
CA GLN A 439 15.25 28.33 -1.03
C GLN A 439 14.29 29.50 -1.36
N SER A 440 13.86 29.63 -2.63
CA SER A 440 12.85 30.62 -3.03
C SER A 440 11.48 30.37 -2.42
N GLN A 441 11.15 29.12 -2.06
CA GLN A 441 9.84 28.77 -1.53
C GLN A 441 9.52 29.53 -0.25
N ASP A 442 10.49 29.70 0.65
CA ASP A 442 10.30 30.46 1.90
C ASP A 442 9.88 31.89 1.61
N VAL A 443 10.60 32.59 0.72
CA VAL A 443 10.30 33.99 0.36
C VAL A 443 8.98 34.11 -0.41
N ILE A 444 8.72 33.18 -1.33
CA ILE A 444 7.46 33.12 -2.10
C ILE A 444 6.28 32.87 -1.16
N SER A 445 6.43 31.99 -0.17
CA SER A 445 5.37 31.70 0.81
C SER A 445 5.02 32.91 1.66
N VAL A 446 6.02 33.67 2.15
CA VAL A 446 5.80 34.92 2.91
C VAL A 446 5.05 35.93 2.04
N ILE A 447 5.50 36.18 0.82
CA ILE A 447 4.84 37.12 -0.10
C ILE A 447 3.40 36.66 -0.40
N THR A 448 3.19 35.37 -0.63
CA THR A 448 1.88 34.81 -0.97
C THR A 448 0.91 34.92 0.21
N ASN A 449 1.36 34.58 1.42
CA ASN A 449 0.57 34.71 2.65
C ASN A 449 0.16 36.16 2.92
N VAL A 450 1.06 37.13 2.70
CA VAL A 450 0.74 38.56 2.83
C VAL A 450 -0.28 38.99 1.78
N LYS A 451 -0.12 38.58 0.51
CA LYS A 451 -1.08 38.89 -0.56
C LYS A 451 -2.46 38.29 -0.31
N GLU A 452 -2.52 37.04 0.11
CA GLU A 452 -3.77 36.37 0.48
C GLU A 452 -4.45 37.09 1.64
N PHE A 453 -3.69 37.44 2.67
CA PHE A 453 -4.21 38.18 3.80
C PHE A 453 -4.84 39.51 3.35
N PHE A 454 -4.14 40.31 2.55
CA PHE A 454 -4.69 41.55 2.00
C PHE A 454 -5.86 41.30 1.03
N GLY A 455 -5.89 40.15 0.35
CA GLY A 455 -7.03 39.71 -0.46
C GLY A 455 -8.29 39.48 0.38
N ILE A 456 -8.14 38.82 1.53
CA ILE A 456 -9.22 38.58 2.50
C ILE A 456 -9.64 39.89 3.17
N LEU A 457 -8.67 40.72 3.59
CA LEU A 457 -8.95 42.04 4.16
C LEU A 457 -9.71 42.93 3.16
N ALA A 458 -9.35 42.92 1.88
CA ALA A 458 -10.07 43.67 0.85
C ALA A 458 -11.55 43.27 0.75
N THR A 459 -11.86 41.97 0.86
CA THR A 459 -13.23 41.47 0.83
C THR A 459 -14.01 41.79 2.10
N ALA A 460 -13.34 41.80 3.26
CA ALA A 460 -13.95 42.13 4.55
C ALA A 460 -14.09 43.64 4.79
N LEU A 461 -13.34 44.47 4.06
CA LEU A 461 -13.22 45.90 4.30
C LEU A 461 -14.56 46.66 4.34
N PRO A 462 -15.53 46.43 3.43
CA PRO A 462 -16.84 47.09 3.52
C PRO A 462 -17.58 46.76 4.82
N GLY A 463 -17.44 45.52 5.31
CA GLY A 463 -17.96 45.10 6.61
C GLY A 463 -17.26 45.81 7.75
N LEU A 464 -15.92 45.80 7.75
CA LEU A 464 -15.09 46.48 8.74
C LEU A 464 -15.41 47.98 8.86
N VAL A 465 -15.52 48.68 7.74
CA VAL A 465 -15.83 50.12 7.71
C VAL A 465 -17.20 50.40 8.31
N ALA A 466 -18.21 49.59 7.96
CA ALA A 466 -19.53 49.75 8.52
C ALA A 466 -19.56 49.53 10.04
N LEU A 467 -18.74 48.60 10.56
CA LEU A 467 -18.58 48.37 12.01
C LEU A 467 -17.89 49.55 12.69
N LEU A 468 -16.91 50.17 12.03
CA LEU A 468 -16.20 51.32 12.55
C LEU A 468 -17.06 52.60 12.55
N GLN A 469 -17.93 52.78 11.55
CA GLN A 469 -18.86 53.92 11.41
C GLN A 469 -20.11 53.85 12.30
N ALA A 470 -20.51 52.66 12.77
CA ALA A 470 -21.71 52.49 13.60
C ALA A 470 -21.64 53.17 14.97
N SER A 471 -20.47 53.69 15.36
CA SER A 471 -20.25 54.41 16.62
C SER A 471 -20.75 55.86 16.62
N SER A 472 -21.15 56.44 15.48
CA SER A 472 -21.28 57.91 15.34
C SER A 472 -22.67 58.49 15.02
N ASP A 473 -23.78 57.72 15.06
CA ASP A 473 -25.19 58.16 15.20
C ASP A 473 -26.18 57.25 14.40
N ALA A 474 -27.23 56.77 15.08
CA ALA A 474 -28.55 56.33 14.57
C ALA A 474 -28.65 55.32 13.38
N GLY A 475 -27.59 54.60 13.02
CA GLY A 475 -27.63 53.55 12.00
C GLY A 475 -27.91 52.17 12.59
N GLN A 476 -28.94 51.46 12.09
CA GLN A 476 -29.22 50.06 12.42
C GLN A 476 -27.98 49.17 12.18
N PHE A 477 -27.23 48.91 13.24
CA PHE A 477 -26.20 47.88 13.23
C PHE A 477 -26.91 46.52 13.07
N SER A 478 -26.67 45.82 11.96
CA SER A 478 -27.11 44.43 11.85
C SER A 478 -26.02 43.51 12.41
N PRO A 479 -26.25 42.81 13.53
CA PRO A 479 -25.34 41.78 14.09
C PRO A 479 -24.90 40.73 13.10
N SER A 480 -25.76 40.44 12.12
CA SER A 480 -25.51 39.48 11.07
C SER A 480 -24.27 39.81 10.25
N ARG A 481 -23.73 41.04 10.36
CA ARG A 481 -22.54 41.47 9.62
C ARG A 481 -21.24 40.86 10.12
N LEU A 482 -21.12 40.56 11.40
CA LEU A 482 -19.99 39.77 11.92
C LEU A 482 -20.02 38.31 11.45
N LEU A 483 -21.23 37.84 11.15
CA LEU A 483 -21.52 36.49 10.66
C LEU A 483 -21.41 36.38 9.14
N HIS A 484 -21.08 37.48 8.43
CA HIS A 484 -20.77 37.39 7.01
C HIS A 484 -19.52 36.55 6.81
N ALA A 485 -19.57 35.68 5.80
CA ALA A 485 -18.48 34.76 5.48
C ALA A 485 -17.15 35.47 5.26
N GLU A 486 -17.17 36.71 4.74
CA GLU A 486 -16.00 37.55 4.52
C GLU A 486 -15.36 38.01 5.84
N MET A 487 -16.17 38.38 6.84
CA MET A 487 -15.69 38.78 8.16
C MET A 487 -15.12 37.60 8.94
N LEU A 488 -15.75 36.42 8.86
CA LEU A 488 -15.23 35.19 9.46
C LEU A 488 -13.89 34.80 8.85
N LYS A 489 -13.79 34.78 7.52
CA LYS A 489 -12.53 34.51 6.81
C LYS A 489 -11.42 35.48 7.21
N PHE A 490 -11.75 36.75 7.44
CA PHE A 490 -10.79 37.73 7.93
C PHE A 490 -10.30 37.42 9.35
N MET A 491 -11.19 37.09 10.27
CA MET A 491 -10.81 36.71 11.63
C MET A 491 -10.01 35.41 11.68
N GLU A 492 -10.36 34.42 10.87
CA GLU A 492 -9.58 33.18 10.70
C GLU A 492 -8.18 33.46 10.13
N ALA A 493 -8.10 34.32 9.10
CA ALA A 493 -6.83 34.73 8.53
C ALA A 493 -5.96 35.51 9.52
N TRP A 494 -6.57 36.31 10.39
CA TRP A 494 -5.89 37.00 11.49
C TRP A 494 -5.45 36.03 12.60
N ALA A 495 -6.26 35.02 12.93
CA ALA A 495 -5.91 34.00 13.93
C ALA A 495 -4.79 33.06 13.43
N SER A 496 -4.63 32.88 12.12
CA SER A 496 -3.57 32.07 11.52
C SER A 496 -2.16 32.53 11.92
N ALA A 497 -1.42 31.66 12.63
CA ALA A 497 -0.05 31.93 13.04
C ALA A 497 0.89 32.16 11.84
N THR A 498 0.70 31.39 10.77
CA THR A 498 1.51 31.50 9.54
C THR A 498 1.31 32.85 8.85
N LYS A 499 0.07 33.31 8.70
CA LYS A 499 -0.24 34.62 8.06
C LYS A 499 0.22 35.79 8.93
N ARG A 500 0.04 35.71 10.26
CA ARG A 500 0.56 36.71 11.20
C ARG A 500 2.08 36.81 11.17
N SER A 501 2.78 35.67 11.21
CA SER A 501 4.25 35.64 11.12
C SER A 501 4.74 36.27 9.80
N ALA A 502 4.09 35.96 8.68
CA ALA A 502 4.44 36.54 7.38
C ALA A 502 4.21 38.06 7.33
N LEU A 503 3.10 38.56 7.90
CA LEU A 503 2.85 40.00 8.03
C LEU A 503 3.88 40.68 8.94
N GLN A 504 4.23 40.06 10.07
CA GLN A 504 5.21 40.59 11.01
C GLN A 504 6.62 40.63 10.40
N GLU A 505 6.98 39.63 9.59
CA GLU A 505 8.26 39.56 8.89
C GLU A 505 8.36 40.61 7.76
N MET A 506 7.31 40.75 6.95
CA MET A 506 7.35 41.59 5.74
C MET A 506 6.95 43.04 5.99
N VAL A 507 6.01 43.30 6.90
CA VAL A 507 5.36 44.61 7.13
C VAL A 507 5.02 44.86 8.61
N PRO A 508 6.02 44.90 9.51
CA PRO A 508 5.81 44.92 10.97
C PRO A 508 4.94 46.10 11.46
N GLU A 509 5.14 47.30 10.92
CA GLU A 509 4.37 48.50 11.32
C GLU A 509 2.89 48.41 10.91
N ILE A 510 2.60 47.82 9.74
CA ILE A 510 1.23 47.61 9.28
C ILE A 510 0.56 46.52 10.12
N HIS A 511 1.29 45.46 10.46
CA HIS A 511 0.81 44.41 11.37
C HIS A 511 0.36 45.00 12.72
N GLU A 512 1.13 45.92 13.30
CA GLU A 512 0.75 46.61 14.55
C GLU A 512 -0.57 47.39 14.40
N LYS A 513 -0.74 48.16 13.31
CA LYS A 513 -1.98 48.91 13.06
C LYS A 513 -3.18 48.04 12.73
N LEU A 514 -2.98 46.94 12.00
CA LEU A 514 -4.02 45.95 11.78
C LEU A 514 -4.46 45.28 13.09
N SER A 515 -3.52 45.04 14.01
CA SER A 515 -3.84 44.52 15.35
C SER A 515 -4.76 45.48 16.10
N ALA A 516 -4.44 46.78 16.10
CA ALA A 516 -5.29 47.81 16.70
C ALA A 516 -6.66 47.93 16.00
N LEU A 517 -6.70 47.77 14.67
CA LEU A 517 -7.95 47.78 13.89
C LEU A 517 -8.86 46.61 14.28
N VAL A 518 -8.31 45.41 14.35
CA VAL A 518 -9.04 44.20 14.76
C VAL A 518 -9.60 44.38 16.17
N GLN A 519 -8.80 44.90 17.10
CA GLN A 519 -9.24 45.18 18.46
C GLN A 519 -10.42 46.17 18.48
N LYS A 520 -10.34 47.26 17.72
CA LYS A 520 -11.41 48.26 17.61
C LYS A 520 -12.69 47.69 16.97
N VAL A 521 -12.55 46.83 15.97
CA VAL A 521 -13.67 46.12 15.33
C VAL A 521 -14.38 45.19 16.31
N CYS A 522 -13.62 44.43 17.10
CA CYS A 522 -14.19 43.55 18.13
C CYS A 522 -14.96 44.35 19.19
N GLN A 523 -14.44 45.51 19.61
CA GLN A 523 -15.12 46.41 20.54
C GLN A 523 -16.42 46.98 19.97
N ASN A 524 -16.40 47.47 18.71
CA ASN A 524 -17.55 48.11 18.08
C ASN A 524 -18.65 47.14 17.66
N ALA A 525 -18.34 45.86 17.53
CA ALA A 525 -19.29 44.89 17.03
C ALA A 525 -20.27 44.34 18.10
N MET A 526 -20.20 44.90 19.31
CA MET A 526 -20.97 44.49 20.48
C MET A 526 -22.04 45.48 21.02
N PRO A 527 -22.83 46.23 20.22
CA PRO A 527 -23.98 46.93 20.79
C PRO A 527 -25.10 45.92 21.18
N PRO A 528 -25.80 46.10 22.32
CA PRO A 528 -26.82 45.17 22.85
C PRO A 528 -28.04 44.90 21.95
N GLU A 529 -28.30 45.74 20.95
CA GLU A 529 -29.53 45.72 20.14
C GLU A 529 -29.51 44.69 19.01
N CYS A 530 -28.35 44.08 18.80
CA CYS A 530 -27.99 43.27 17.65
C CYS A 530 -28.37 41.79 17.85
N ILE A 531 -29.51 41.48 18.45
CA ILE A 531 -29.80 40.11 18.94
C ILE A 531 -31.20 39.64 18.53
N ARG A 532 -31.95 40.44 17.76
CA ARG A 532 -33.37 40.20 17.44
C ARG A 532 -33.69 38.95 16.60
N GLY A 533 -32.88 38.63 15.58
CA GLY A 533 -33.13 37.45 14.73
C GLY A 533 -32.92 36.11 15.44
N PHE A 534 -31.97 36.08 16.37
CA PHE A 534 -31.66 34.92 17.21
C PHE A 534 -32.60 34.85 18.45
N LEU A 535 -33.06 35.99 18.97
CA LEU A 535 -34.13 36.10 19.98
C LEU A 535 -35.40 35.35 19.55
N HIS A 536 -35.81 35.52 18.29
CA HIS A 536 -37.00 34.85 17.74
C HIS A 536 -36.89 33.33 17.70
N PHE A 537 -35.68 32.79 17.49
CA PHE A 537 -35.42 31.34 17.49
C PHE A 537 -35.45 30.76 18.91
N VAL A 538 -34.91 31.48 19.90
CA VAL A 538 -34.89 31.07 21.32
C VAL A 538 -36.27 31.18 21.99
N MET A 539 -37.05 32.24 21.70
CA MET A 539 -38.43 32.39 22.18
C MET A 539 -39.37 31.31 21.64
N PHE A 540 -39.01 30.71 20.50
CA PHE A 540 -39.76 29.64 19.87
C PHE A 540 -39.41 28.26 20.46
N LEU A 541 -38.14 27.99 20.79
CA LEU A 541 -37.70 26.77 21.48
C LEU A 541 -38.21 26.65 22.93
N SER A 542 -38.61 27.76 23.55
CA SER A 542 -39.08 27.83 24.94
C SER A 542 -40.57 27.49 25.16
N GLY A 543 -41.26 27.01 24.12
CA GLY A 543 -42.48 26.21 24.31
C GLY A 543 -43.81 26.98 24.34
N TYR A 544 -44.05 27.92 23.41
CA TYR A 544 -45.41 28.37 23.13
C TYR A 544 -46.08 27.44 22.09
N GLU A 545 -47.16 26.79 22.54
CA GLU A 545 -47.95 25.70 21.94
C GLU A 545 -48.08 25.65 20.40
N LYS A 546 -47.58 24.58 19.77
CA LYS A 546 -48.37 23.49 19.13
C LYS A 546 -47.48 22.51 18.37
N SER A 547 -47.69 21.22 18.66
CA SER A 547 -46.85 20.06 18.34
C SER A 547 -46.98 19.49 16.91
N LYS A 548 -47.09 20.32 15.87
CA LYS A 548 -47.20 19.81 14.48
C LYS A 548 -46.12 20.27 13.48
N GLU A 549 -45.11 21.02 13.92
CA GLU A 549 -44.18 21.67 13.01
C GLU A 549 -42.71 21.28 13.19
N MET A 550 -42.40 20.11 13.76
CA MET A 550 -41.01 19.68 13.92
C MET A 550 -40.22 19.61 12.59
N ASN A 551 -40.90 19.28 11.48
CA ASN A 551 -40.33 19.30 10.12
C ASN A 551 -40.20 20.72 9.53
N THR A 552 -40.99 21.68 10.02
CA THR A 552 -40.94 23.10 9.61
C THR A 552 -39.81 23.85 10.33
N ILE A 553 -39.45 23.40 11.54
CA ILE A 553 -38.48 24.04 12.46
C ILE A 553 -37.04 23.66 12.13
N VAL A 554 -36.82 22.38 11.85
CA VAL A 554 -35.49 21.86 11.56
C VAL A 554 -35.07 22.23 10.13
N GLY A 555 -36.03 22.59 9.28
CA GLY A 555 -35.86 22.65 7.83
C GLY A 555 -35.60 21.26 7.26
N GLU A 556 -35.97 21.04 6.01
CA GLU A 556 -35.40 19.92 5.27
C GLU A 556 -33.88 20.08 5.27
N PHE A 557 -33.14 19.01 5.56
CA PHE A 557 -31.73 18.94 5.19
C PHE A 557 -31.71 19.03 3.67
N GLN A 558 -31.54 20.24 3.13
CA GLN A 558 -31.42 20.45 1.70
C GLN A 558 -30.17 19.67 1.28
N GLY A 559 -30.41 18.53 0.62
CA GLY A 559 -29.35 17.73 0.04
C GLY A 559 -28.48 18.63 -0.84
N ASP A 560 -27.17 18.52 -0.63
CA ASP A 560 -26.12 18.89 -1.58
C ASP A 560 -26.00 20.36 -2.05
N GLU A 561 -26.63 21.34 -1.39
CA GLU A 561 -26.24 22.75 -1.58
C GLU A 561 -25.58 23.31 -0.32
N ASP A 562 -24.27 23.59 -0.43
CA ASP A 562 -23.36 24.26 0.50
C ASP A 562 -23.84 25.63 1.00
N LYS A 563 -24.99 25.71 1.68
CA LYS A 563 -25.35 26.88 2.48
C LYS A 563 -24.61 26.79 3.80
N VAL A 564 -23.39 27.31 3.78
CA VAL A 564 -22.49 27.62 4.90
C VAL A 564 -23.19 27.45 6.25
N MET A 565 -22.98 26.30 6.89
CA MET A 565 -23.36 26.17 8.30
C MET A 565 -22.51 27.16 9.08
N LEU A 566 -23.18 28.10 9.75
CA LEU A 566 -22.52 29.08 10.61
C LEU A 566 -21.66 28.36 11.65
N ASP A 567 -20.34 28.61 11.65
CA ASP A 567 -19.41 28.00 12.60
C ASP A 567 -19.53 28.69 13.96
N PHE A 568 -20.59 28.36 14.70
CA PHE A 568 -20.83 28.90 16.04
C PHE A 568 -19.68 28.62 17.02
N THR A 569 -18.86 27.61 16.75
CA THR A 569 -17.68 27.31 17.56
C THR A 569 -16.55 28.27 17.23
N GLY A 570 -16.23 28.45 15.94
CA GLY A 570 -15.27 29.45 15.50
C GLY A 570 -15.68 30.88 15.85
N ILE A 571 -16.97 31.21 15.83
CA ILE A 571 -17.49 32.50 16.31
C ILE A 571 -17.22 32.65 17.81
N PHE A 572 -17.48 31.61 18.61
CA PHE A 572 -17.20 31.67 20.03
C PHE A 572 -15.69 31.78 20.30
N GLU A 573 -14.85 30.96 19.68
CA GLU A 573 -13.38 31.02 19.88
C GLU A 573 -12.78 32.38 19.50
N ASN A 574 -13.20 32.96 18.37
CA ASN A 574 -12.61 34.19 17.84
C ASN A 574 -13.16 35.47 18.47
N TYR A 575 -14.35 35.43 19.06
CA TYR A 575 -14.99 36.63 19.63
C TYR A 575 -15.22 36.55 21.14
N TYR A 576 -15.39 35.35 21.75
CA TYR A 576 -15.73 35.21 23.18
C TYR A 576 -14.59 35.54 24.13
N MET A 577 -13.34 35.20 23.78
CA MET A 577 -12.15 35.51 24.60
C MET A 577 -11.97 37.02 24.83
N GLU A 578 -12.62 37.85 24.02
CA GLU A 578 -12.58 39.32 24.08
C GLU A 578 -13.84 39.93 24.72
N LEU A 579 -14.79 39.10 25.20
CA LEU A 579 -16.03 39.55 25.86
C LEU A 579 -15.83 39.72 27.37
N PRO A 580 -16.44 40.73 28.01
CA PRO A 580 -16.48 40.83 29.47
C PRO A 580 -17.22 39.63 30.09
N ASP A 581 -16.72 39.12 31.23
CA ASP A 581 -17.25 37.92 31.94
C ASP A 581 -18.77 37.94 32.24
N ASN A 582 -19.39 39.13 32.22
CA ASN A 582 -20.80 39.36 32.54
C ASN A 582 -21.65 39.76 31.32
N TRP A 583 -21.13 39.64 30.10
CA TRP A 583 -21.87 40.00 28.90
C TRP A 583 -22.94 38.94 28.58
N CYS A 584 -24.19 39.30 28.81
CA CYS A 584 -25.35 38.45 28.57
C CYS A 584 -26.15 38.99 27.37
N PRO A 585 -26.05 38.37 26.18
CA PRO A 585 -26.65 38.87 24.95
C PRO A 585 -28.18 38.83 24.98
N LEU A 586 -28.79 37.96 25.80
CA LEU A 586 -30.23 37.77 25.84
C LEU A 586 -30.76 37.94 27.27
N LYS A 587 -31.47 39.04 27.52
CA LYS A 587 -32.37 39.18 28.67
C LYS A 587 -33.80 39.25 28.16
N HIS A 588 -34.64 38.27 28.50
CA HIS A 588 -36.07 38.32 28.21
C HIS A 588 -36.86 37.94 29.47
N GLY A 589 -37.51 38.93 30.09
CA GLY A 589 -38.07 38.78 31.43
C GLY A 589 -36.96 38.51 32.47
N ASP A 590 -37.17 37.51 33.32
CA ASP A 590 -36.20 37.07 34.34
C ASP A 590 -35.16 36.07 33.81
N VAL A 591 -35.18 35.74 32.51
CA VAL A 591 -34.27 34.75 31.92
C VAL A 591 -33.10 35.44 31.23
N GLU A 592 -31.90 35.21 31.76
CA GLU A 592 -30.63 35.66 31.20
C GLU A 592 -29.92 34.48 30.51
N LEU A 593 -29.67 34.58 29.20
CA LEU A 593 -28.99 33.54 28.41
C LEU A 593 -27.59 34.01 27.98
N PRO A 594 -26.52 33.39 28.51
CA PRO A 594 -25.15 33.78 28.18
C PRO A 594 -24.77 33.38 26.75
N SER A 595 -23.83 34.09 26.12
CA SER A 595 -23.33 33.82 24.76
C SER A 595 -22.79 32.40 24.59
N SER A 596 -22.23 31.84 25.66
CA SER A 596 -21.78 30.46 25.71
C SER A 596 -22.94 29.47 25.52
N ALA A 597 -24.10 29.70 26.13
CA ALA A 597 -25.28 28.86 25.93
C ALA A 597 -25.79 28.92 24.48
N ILE A 598 -25.69 30.08 23.85
CA ILE A 598 -26.12 30.34 22.48
C ILE A 598 -25.23 29.63 21.45
N CYS A 599 -23.92 29.83 21.55
CA CYS A 599 -22.96 29.18 20.68
C CYS A 599 -22.96 27.66 20.88
N ALA A 600 -23.18 27.18 22.11
CA ALA A 600 -23.35 25.77 22.39
C ALA A 600 -24.60 25.21 21.70
N ALA A 601 -25.74 25.91 21.78
CA ALA A 601 -26.97 25.51 21.10
C ALA A 601 -26.81 25.46 19.56
N GLY A 602 -26.12 26.44 18.97
CA GLY A 602 -25.81 26.46 17.54
C GLY A 602 -24.89 25.31 17.10
N ALA A 603 -23.89 24.97 17.93
CA ALA A 603 -22.97 23.87 17.65
C ALA A 603 -23.63 22.48 17.74
N VAL A 604 -24.64 22.28 18.60
CA VAL A 604 -25.32 20.99 18.76
C VAL A 604 -26.48 20.78 17.77
N LEU A 605 -26.99 21.84 17.13
CA LEU A 605 -28.14 21.74 16.22
C LEU A 605 -27.92 20.76 15.05
N PRO A 606 -26.79 20.79 14.32
CA PRO A 606 -26.56 19.86 13.20
C PRO A 606 -26.56 18.40 13.64
N LEU A 607 -26.01 18.12 14.83
CA LEU A 607 -26.01 16.79 15.42
C LEU A 607 -27.44 16.32 15.70
N ALA A 608 -28.30 17.20 16.24
CA ALA A 608 -29.70 16.90 16.45
C ALA A 608 -30.44 16.60 15.13
N LYS A 609 -30.21 17.39 14.07
CA LYS A 609 -30.81 17.15 12.75
C LYS A 609 -30.43 15.78 12.18
N MET A 610 -29.13 15.47 12.23
CA MET A 610 -28.62 14.21 11.73
C MET A 610 -29.23 13.02 12.47
N LEU A 611 -29.38 13.13 13.80
CA LEU A 611 -29.99 12.07 14.59
C LEU A 611 -31.47 11.85 14.26
N VAL A 612 -32.22 12.92 13.96
CA VAL A 612 -33.62 12.82 13.50
C VAL A 612 -33.68 12.08 12.17
N HIS A 613 -32.85 12.45 11.19
CA HIS A 613 -32.81 11.78 9.89
C HIS A 613 -32.37 10.32 9.99
N MET A 614 -31.34 10.03 10.78
CA MET A 614 -30.94 8.65 11.06
C MET A 614 -32.09 7.86 11.68
N SER A 615 -32.84 8.46 12.61
CA SER A 615 -34.01 7.79 13.21
C SER A 615 -35.13 7.57 12.20
N GLU A 616 -35.34 8.47 11.24
CA GLU A 616 -36.32 8.30 10.16
C GLU A 616 -35.90 7.17 9.22
N TRP A 617 -34.63 7.10 8.83
CA TRP A 617 -34.10 6.01 8.01
C TRP A 617 -34.22 4.67 8.73
N THR A 618 -33.82 4.58 10.00
CA THR A 618 -33.95 3.32 10.75
C THR A 618 -35.40 2.84 10.83
N LYS A 619 -36.38 3.76 10.91
CA LYS A 619 -37.80 3.40 10.85
C LYS A 619 -38.19 2.88 9.47
N SER A 620 -37.85 3.61 8.41
CA SER A 620 -38.23 3.23 7.04
C SER A 620 -37.59 1.93 6.56
N LEU A 621 -36.39 1.58 7.05
CA LEU A 621 -35.70 0.34 6.71
C LEU A 621 -36.54 -0.93 6.99
N HIS A 622 -37.41 -0.90 8.00
CA HIS A 622 -38.28 -2.05 8.32
C HIS A 622 -39.48 -2.18 7.37
N GLU A 623 -39.80 -1.14 6.60
CA GLU A 623 -40.90 -1.10 5.63
C GLU A 623 -40.45 -1.47 4.22
N LEU A 624 -39.14 -1.58 3.99
CA LEU A 624 -38.55 -1.92 2.69
C LEU A 624 -38.67 -3.41 2.40
N THR A 625 -38.69 -3.76 1.11
CA THR A 625 -38.62 -5.16 0.68
C THR A 625 -37.22 -5.73 0.96
N SER A 626 -37.14 -6.96 1.50
CA SER A 626 -35.85 -7.67 1.65
C SER A 626 -35.19 -7.90 0.30
N THR A 627 -33.86 -7.94 0.28
CA THR A 627 -33.09 -8.17 -0.94
C THR A 627 -33.36 -9.56 -1.52
N ALA A 628 -33.60 -10.55 -0.66
CA ALA A 628 -34.00 -11.90 -1.06
C ALA A 628 -35.35 -11.92 -1.79
N VAL A 629 -36.35 -11.19 -1.29
CA VAL A 629 -37.66 -11.06 -1.94
C VAL A 629 -37.56 -10.26 -3.23
N ALA A 630 -36.71 -9.23 -3.29
CA ALA A 630 -36.47 -8.46 -4.50
C ALA A 630 -35.95 -9.33 -5.65
N LEU A 631 -35.00 -10.24 -5.40
CA LEU A 631 -34.48 -11.18 -6.41
C LEU A 631 -35.55 -12.16 -6.93
N GLN A 632 -36.60 -12.42 -6.16
CA GLN A 632 -37.68 -13.32 -6.57
C GLN A 632 -38.72 -12.67 -7.47
N LYS A 633 -38.77 -11.33 -7.56
CA LYS A 633 -39.77 -10.63 -8.36
C LYS A 633 -39.43 -10.73 -9.85
N PRO A 634 -40.39 -11.12 -10.72
CA PRO A 634 -40.19 -11.10 -12.16
C PRO A 634 -40.17 -9.64 -12.65
N GLY A 635 -38.97 -9.11 -12.90
CA GLY A 635 -38.77 -7.76 -13.45
C GLY A 635 -38.56 -7.75 -14.97
N SER A 636 -39.00 -6.67 -15.63
CA SER A 636 -38.74 -6.43 -17.06
C SER A 636 -37.32 -5.90 -17.32
N ARG A 637 -36.62 -5.40 -16.28
CA ARG A 637 -35.24 -4.88 -16.33
C ARG A 637 -34.41 -5.40 -15.14
N PRO A 638 -33.34 -6.17 -15.37
CA PRO A 638 -32.46 -6.69 -14.32
C PRO A 638 -31.81 -5.62 -13.42
N GLU A 639 -31.55 -4.43 -13.97
CA GLU A 639 -30.86 -3.32 -13.28
C GLU A 639 -31.75 -2.64 -12.22
N GLU A 640 -33.07 -2.66 -12.39
CA GLU A 640 -34.03 -2.02 -11.48
C GLU A 640 -34.53 -2.97 -10.38
N MET A 641 -34.17 -4.26 -10.46
CA MET A 641 -34.68 -5.33 -9.60
C MET A 641 -34.43 -5.09 -8.11
N PHE A 642 -33.29 -4.50 -7.78
CA PHE A 642 -32.88 -4.22 -6.41
C PHE A 642 -33.18 -2.80 -5.95
N SER A 643 -33.79 -1.96 -6.82
CA SER A 643 -34.10 -0.59 -6.47
C SER A 643 -35.06 -0.54 -5.28
N GLY A 644 -34.67 0.21 -4.25
CA GLY A 644 -35.49 0.40 -3.04
C GLY A 644 -35.55 -0.78 -2.07
N CYS A 645 -34.78 -1.85 -2.28
CA CYS A 645 -34.62 -2.89 -1.25
C CYS A 645 -33.69 -2.43 -0.11
N VAL A 646 -33.69 -3.17 1.00
CA VAL A 646 -32.92 -2.84 2.21
C VAL A 646 -31.43 -2.60 1.91
N MET A 647 -30.75 -3.55 1.23
CA MET A 647 -29.33 -3.37 0.89
C MET A 647 -29.07 -2.16 -0.02
N HIS A 648 -29.96 -1.87 -0.98
CA HIS A 648 -29.79 -0.74 -1.89
C HIS A 648 -29.87 0.59 -1.13
N VAL A 649 -30.85 0.73 -0.25
CA VAL A 649 -31.00 1.94 0.55
C VAL A 649 -29.83 2.11 1.52
N LEU A 650 -29.38 1.05 2.19
CA LEU A 650 -28.21 1.11 3.07
C LEU A 650 -26.91 1.44 2.32
N ALA A 651 -26.70 0.84 1.15
CA ALA A 651 -25.57 1.15 0.28
C ALA A 651 -25.52 2.64 -0.11
N SER A 652 -26.69 3.26 -0.39
CA SER A 652 -26.77 4.69 -0.71
C SER A 652 -26.41 5.63 0.46
N LYS A 653 -26.21 5.09 1.67
CA LYS A 653 -25.91 5.86 2.89
C LYS A 653 -24.47 5.67 3.37
N GLU A 654 -23.55 5.22 2.51
CA GLU A 654 -22.15 4.94 2.88
C GLU A 654 -21.41 6.09 3.56
N HIS A 655 -21.75 7.35 3.24
CA HIS A 655 -21.09 8.54 3.81
C HIS A 655 -21.73 9.08 5.10
N GLU A 656 -22.92 8.62 5.46
CA GLU A 656 -23.71 9.22 6.55
C GLU A 656 -23.10 9.00 7.93
N ALA A 657 -22.43 7.86 8.13
CA ALA A 657 -21.65 7.60 9.34
C ALA A 657 -20.55 8.66 9.56
N GLY A 658 -19.83 9.02 8.49
CA GLY A 658 -18.80 10.05 8.53
C GLY A 658 -19.37 11.44 8.81
N LYS A 659 -20.49 11.79 8.18
CA LYS A 659 -21.20 13.06 8.42
C LYS A 659 -21.66 13.17 9.88
N PHE A 660 -22.27 12.12 10.43
CA PHE A 660 -22.67 12.09 11.84
C PHE A 660 -21.48 12.31 12.77
N MET A 661 -20.36 11.58 12.56
CA MET A 661 -19.17 11.75 13.40
C MET A 661 -18.53 13.14 13.28
N HIS A 662 -18.62 13.77 12.12
CA HIS A 662 -18.21 15.16 11.97
C HIS A 662 -19.09 16.11 12.80
N CYS A 663 -20.42 15.95 12.76
CA CYS A 663 -21.34 16.71 13.59
C CYS A 663 -21.10 16.48 15.09
N VAL A 664 -20.82 15.24 15.51
CA VAL A 664 -20.48 14.93 16.91
C VAL A 664 -19.22 15.66 17.35
N ARG A 665 -18.15 15.66 16.54
CA ARG A 665 -16.89 16.36 16.86
C ARG A 665 -17.10 17.86 17.00
N ARG A 666 -17.76 18.49 16.02
CA ARG A 666 -18.09 19.92 16.07
C ARG A 666 -18.95 20.29 17.28
N ALA A 667 -19.96 19.49 17.59
CA ALA A 667 -20.82 19.70 18.75
C ALA A 667 -20.09 19.49 20.09
N SER A 668 -19.21 18.49 20.17
CA SER A 668 -18.38 18.22 21.36
C SER A 668 -17.37 19.33 21.61
N HIS A 669 -16.72 19.80 20.55
CA HIS A 669 -15.80 20.93 20.58
C HIS A 669 -16.52 22.22 21.01
N GLY A 670 -17.66 22.53 20.40
CA GLY A 670 -18.49 23.67 20.80
C GLY A 670 -18.96 23.60 22.25
N ALA A 671 -19.40 22.43 22.73
CA ALA A 671 -19.79 22.24 24.13
C ALA A 671 -18.61 22.39 25.11
N ASN A 672 -17.41 21.94 24.73
CA ASN A 672 -16.20 22.06 25.55
C ASN A 672 -15.74 23.51 25.67
N ILE A 673 -15.66 24.23 24.55
CA ILE A 673 -15.16 25.61 24.53
C ILE A 673 -16.13 26.56 25.24
N THR A 674 -17.43 26.35 25.05
CA THR A 674 -18.45 27.14 25.74
C THR A 674 -18.61 26.79 27.22
N GLN A 675 -18.01 25.68 27.68
CA GLN A 675 -18.12 25.14 29.04
C GLN A 675 -19.58 24.91 29.50
N GLN A 676 -20.51 24.73 28.57
CA GLN A 676 -21.93 24.55 28.88
C GLN A 676 -22.25 23.09 29.21
N ALA A 677 -22.46 22.80 30.49
CA ALA A 677 -22.72 21.45 30.98
C ALA A 677 -23.96 20.80 30.32
N VAL A 678 -25.01 21.58 30.04
CA VAL A 678 -26.24 21.09 29.38
C VAL A 678 -25.95 20.66 27.94
N ALA A 679 -25.16 21.43 27.19
CA ALA A 679 -24.78 21.09 25.83
C ALA A 679 -23.87 19.86 25.81
N ALA A 680 -22.91 19.76 26.73
CA ALA A 680 -22.07 18.58 26.88
C ALA A 680 -22.89 17.32 27.21
N HIS A 681 -23.90 17.43 28.09
CA HIS A 681 -24.82 16.34 28.41
C HIS A 681 -25.69 15.95 27.20
N PHE A 682 -26.19 16.94 26.46
CA PHE A 682 -26.96 16.72 25.23
C PHE A 682 -26.14 15.97 24.19
N VAL A 683 -24.90 16.41 23.90
CA VAL A 683 -23.99 15.74 22.97
C VAL A 683 -23.72 14.31 23.39
N CYS A 684 -23.48 14.07 24.68
CA CYS A 684 -23.31 12.72 25.23
C CYS A 684 -24.55 11.83 25.01
N GLY A 685 -25.76 12.38 25.22
CA GLY A 685 -27.02 11.69 24.96
C GLY A 685 -27.23 11.37 23.46
N MET A 686 -26.89 12.32 22.58
CA MET A 686 -26.97 12.13 21.13
C MET A 686 -25.94 11.11 20.63
N GLN A 687 -24.73 11.07 21.21
CA GLN A 687 -23.71 10.05 20.95
C GLN A 687 -24.23 8.65 21.28
N ALA A 688 -24.73 8.45 22.50
CA ALA A 688 -25.30 7.17 22.93
C ALA A 688 -26.47 6.75 22.02
N LYS A 689 -27.35 7.70 21.65
CA LYS A 689 -28.47 7.42 20.76
C LYS A 689 -28.03 7.09 19.33
N GLY A 690 -27.02 7.78 18.81
CA GLY A 690 -26.43 7.51 17.49
C GLY A 690 -25.83 6.11 17.42
N ALA A 691 -25.08 5.69 18.45
CA ALA A 691 -24.56 4.33 18.54
C ALA A 691 -25.68 3.28 18.52
N GLN A 692 -26.77 3.49 19.26
CA GLN A 692 -27.95 2.60 19.21
C GLN A 692 -28.58 2.52 17.81
N LEU A 693 -28.67 3.64 17.08
CA LEU A 693 -29.23 3.65 15.73
C LEU A 693 -28.30 2.92 14.74
N PHE A 694 -27.00 3.10 14.85
CA PHE A 694 -26.03 2.37 14.03
C PHE A 694 -26.08 0.86 14.28
N LEU A 695 -26.15 0.42 15.55
CA LEU A 695 -26.32 -1.00 15.87
C LEU A 695 -27.58 -1.57 15.20
N LYS A 696 -28.71 -0.86 15.26
CA LYS A 696 -29.94 -1.28 14.57
C LYS A 696 -29.78 -1.35 13.05
N MET A 697 -29.07 -0.40 12.45
CA MET A 697 -28.79 -0.44 11.01
C MET A 697 -27.92 -1.64 10.64
N ILE A 698 -26.92 -1.99 11.48
CA ILE A 698 -26.09 -3.18 11.30
C ILE A 698 -26.92 -4.46 11.44
N GLU A 699 -27.81 -4.53 12.44
CA GLU A 699 -28.72 -5.66 12.65
C GLU A 699 -29.64 -5.89 11.43
N VAL A 700 -30.22 -4.82 10.89
CA VAL A 700 -31.05 -4.89 9.68
C VAL A 700 -30.21 -5.30 8.46
N ALA A 701 -29.02 -4.71 8.29
CA ALA A 701 -28.10 -5.03 7.21
C ALA A 701 -27.73 -6.52 7.18
N ILE A 702 -27.32 -7.05 8.34
CA ILE A 702 -26.86 -8.44 8.44
C ILE A 702 -28.03 -9.42 8.37
N GLY A 703 -29.21 -9.05 8.89
CA GLY A 703 -30.43 -9.82 8.75
C GLY A 703 -30.82 -10.02 7.28
N ASP A 704 -30.86 -8.91 6.52
CA ASP A 704 -31.20 -8.95 5.09
C ASP A 704 -30.15 -9.73 4.26
N PHE A 705 -28.86 -9.55 4.58
CA PHE A 705 -27.78 -10.31 3.96
C PHE A 705 -27.89 -11.83 4.24
N ARG A 706 -28.22 -12.23 5.48
CA ARG A 706 -28.39 -13.64 5.84
C ARG A 706 -29.58 -14.28 5.11
N GLU A 707 -30.71 -13.57 5.01
CA GLU A 707 -31.88 -14.00 4.23
C GLU A 707 -31.52 -14.20 2.75
N LEU A 708 -30.78 -13.25 2.17
CA LEU A 708 -30.24 -13.36 0.80
C LEU A 708 -29.33 -14.57 0.65
N ARG A 709 -28.38 -14.77 1.56
CA ARG A 709 -27.43 -15.89 1.56
C ARG A 709 -28.15 -17.23 1.63
N GLU A 710 -29.13 -17.36 2.53
CA GLU A 710 -29.93 -18.58 2.68
C GLU A 710 -30.73 -18.88 1.40
N MET A 711 -31.36 -17.86 0.81
CA MET A 711 -32.09 -18.01 -0.45
C MET A 711 -31.18 -18.42 -1.60
N LEU A 712 -29.96 -17.86 -1.69
CA LEU A 712 -28.97 -18.26 -2.70
C LEU A 712 -28.46 -19.69 -2.47
N GLN A 713 -28.26 -20.09 -1.22
CA GLN A 713 -27.89 -21.45 -0.85
C GLN A 713 -28.98 -22.46 -1.23
N ASN A 714 -30.24 -22.12 -0.94
CA ASN A 714 -31.39 -22.92 -1.33
C ASN A 714 -31.56 -22.98 -2.86
N SER A 715 -31.30 -21.87 -3.56
CA SER A 715 -31.30 -21.83 -5.03
C SER A 715 -30.22 -22.74 -5.61
N TYR A 716 -29.00 -22.72 -5.07
CA TYR A 716 -27.91 -23.60 -5.50
C TYR A 716 -28.26 -25.08 -5.34
N LYS A 717 -28.87 -25.47 -4.21
CA LYS A 717 -29.35 -26.84 -3.97
C LYS A 717 -30.43 -27.29 -4.96
N GLN A 718 -31.15 -26.35 -5.58
CA GLN A 718 -32.21 -26.59 -6.55
C GLN A 718 -31.73 -26.56 -8.01
N PHE A 719 -30.42 -26.48 -8.26
CA PHE A 719 -29.89 -26.55 -9.62
C PHE A 719 -30.17 -27.94 -10.23
N ASP A 720 -31.05 -27.98 -11.23
CA ASP A 720 -31.50 -29.22 -11.84
C ASP A 720 -30.37 -29.90 -12.62
N GLY A 721 -29.84 -30.99 -12.05
CA GLY A 721 -28.78 -31.78 -12.66
C GLY A 721 -27.36 -31.40 -12.30
N ILE A 722 -27.13 -30.57 -11.28
CA ILE A 722 -25.78 -30.08 -10.94
C ILE A 722 -24.80 -31.20 -10.57
N LEU A 723 -25.28 -32.25 -9.90
CA LEU A 723 -24.44 -33.38 -9.51
C LEU A 723 -24.03 -34.22 -10.73
N GLU A 724 -24.98 -34.51 -11.60
CA GLU A 724 -24.76 -35.25 -12.85
C GLU A 724 -23.89 -34.45 -13.82
N PHE A 725 -24.10 -33.14 -13.90
CA PHE A 725 -23.31 -32.22 -14.70
C PHE A 725 -21.85 -32.18 -14.25
N ASN A 726 -21.59 -32.03 -12.94
CA ASN A 726 -20.24 -32.03 -12.40
C ASN A 726 -19.56 -33.40 -12.56
N ALA A 727 -20.29 -34.51 -12.35
CA ALA A 727 -19.77 -35.85 -12.59
C ALA A 727 -19.41 -36.09 -14.06
N ALA A 728 -20.23 -35.61 -15.01
CA ALA A 728 -19.90 -35.67 -16.43
C ALA A 728 -18.63 -34.89 -16.76
N LEU A 729 -18.46 -33.70 -16.17
CA LEU A 729 -17.24 -32.90 -16.34
C LEU A 729 -15.99 -33.57 -15.76
N ASP A 730 -16.10 -34.24 -14.61
CA ASP A 730 -15.01 -35.06 -14.03
C ASP A 730 -14.55 -36.16 -14.98
N GLU A 731 -15.50 -36.81 -15.65
CA GLU A 731 -15.25 -37.85 -16.65
C GLU A 731 -14.74 -37.29 -17.99
N GLY A 732 -14.55 -35.96 -18.10
CA GLY A 732 -14.11 -35.31 -19.32
C GLY A 732 -15.20 -35.18 -20.39
N LYS A 733 -16.48 -35.41 -20.04
CA LYS A 733 -17.62 -35.35 -20.95
C LYS A 733 -18.36 -34.02 -20.84
N ILE A 734 -18.91 -33.55 -21.96
CA ILE A 734 -19.81 -32.39 -22.00
C ILE A 734 -21.13 -32.88 -22.60
N ASP A 735 -22.13 -33.08 -21.74
CA ASP A 735 -23.46 -33.53 -22.17
C ASP A 735 -24.35 -32.32 -22.53
N PRO A 736 -24.78 -32.18 -23.79
CA PRO A 736 -25.63 -31.07 -24.21
C PRO A 736 -26.98 -31.01 -23.49
N GLN A 737 -27.60 -32.15 -23.18
CA GLN A 737 -28.92 -32.20 -22.53
C GLN A 737 -28.85 -31.78 -21.07
N LEU A 738 -27.82 -32.25 -20.35
CA LEU A 738 -27.58 -31.82 -18.96
C LEU A 738 -27.23 -30.33 -18.89
N THR A 739 -26.47 -29.84 -19.87
CA THR A 739 -26.11 -28.42 -19.95
C THR A 739 -27.33 -27.54 -20.23
N ASP A 740 -28.18 -27.93 -21.19
CA ASP A 740 -29.44 -27.23 -21.48
C ASP A 740 -30.37 -27.24 -20.25
N ARG A 741 -30.46 -28.37 -19.54
CA ARG A 741 -31.27 -28.49 -18.31
C ARG A 741 -30.78 -27.56 -17.21
N MET A 742 -29.47 -27.52 -16.97
CA MET A 742 -28.82 -26.59 -16.05
C MET A 742 -29.13 -25.12 -16.42
N CYS A 743 -28.83 -24.70 -17.65
CA CYS A 743 -29.01 -23.30 -18.08
C CYS A 743 -30.48 -22.83 -18.09
N ASN A 744 -31.43 -23.75 -18.25
CA ASN A 744 -32.87 -23.46 -18.21
C ASN A 744 -33.47 -23.56 -16.78
N CYS A 745 -32.68 -23.96 -15.78
CA CYS A 745 -33.12 -23.99 -14.40
C CYS A 745 -33.37 -22.57 -13.86
N LEU A 746 -34.58 -22.33 -13.36
CA LEU A 746 -34.97 -21.02 -12.81
C LEU A 746 -34.07 -20.59 -11.63
N ALA A 747 -33.66 -21.54 -10.78
CA ALA A 747 -32.78 -21.27 -9.65
C ALA A 747 -31.37 -20.83 -10.10
N MET A 748 -30.87 -21.43 -11.18
CA MET A 748 -29.60 -21.03 -11.80
C MET A 748 -29.70 -19.65 -12.45
N GLN A 749 -30.81 -19.34 -13.12
CA GLN A 749 -31.04 -18.02 -13.71
C GLN A 749 -31.11 -16.92 -12.64
N LYS A 750 -31.79 -17.17 -11.51
CA LYS A 750 -31.81 -16.25 -10.36
C LYS A 750 -30.41 -16.01 -9.80
N SER A 751 -29.64 -17.08 -9.66
CA SER A 751 -28.25 -17.00 -9.18
C SER A 751 -27.36 -16.22 -10.16
N TYR A 752 -27.55 -16.40 -11.46
CA TYR A 752 -26.86 -15.60 -12.50
C TYR A 752 -27.24 -14.11 -12.44
N LEU A 753 -28.52 -13.79 -12.22
CA LEU A 753 -28.98 -12.40 -12.06
C LEU A 753 -28.34 -11.74 -10.84
N PHE A 754 -28.29 -12.45 -9.70
CA PHE A 754 -27.57 -12.00 -8.52
C PHE A 754 -26.08 -11.79 -8.81
N LEU A 755 -25.41 -12.75 -9.46
CA LEU A 755 -24.00 -12.62 -9.84
C LEU A 755 -23.73 -11.43 -10.79
N SER A 756 -24.72 -11.06 -11.60
CA SER A 756 -24.58 -10.00 -12.60
C SER A 756 -24.87 -8.60 -12.05
N HIS A 757 -25.75 -8.49 -11.05
CA HIS A 757 -26.27 -7.19 -10.58
C HIS A 757 -26.34 -7.04 -9.06
N GLY A 758 -26.39 -8.14 -8.30
CA GLY A 758 -26.52 -8.12 -6.84
C GLY A 758 -25.19 -8.13 -6.07
N VAL A 759 -24.10 -8.61 -6.68
CA VAL A 759 -22.77 -8.65 -6.03
C VAL A 759 -22.27 -7.25 -5.68
N GLU A 760 -22.44 -6.29 -6.59
CA GLU A 760 -22.06 -4.89 -6.38
C GLU A 760 -22.76 -4.27 -5.15
N MET A 761 -23.96 -4.75 -4.83
CA MET A 761 -24.69 -4.29 -3.65
C MET A 761 -24.16 -4.90 -2.35
N VAL A 762 -23.65 -6.13 -2.39
CA VAL A 762 -22.94 -6.73 -1.24
C VAL A 762 -21.65 -5.96 -0.99
N ASP A 763 -20.90 -5.60 -2.04
CA ASP A 763 -19.71 -4.77 -1.93
C ASP A 763 -20.05 -3.37 -1.39
N SER A 764 -21.14 -2.76 -1.85
CA SER A 764 -21.57 -1.43 -1.39
C SER A 764 -22.09 -1.46 0.05
N LEU A 765 -22.80 -2.52 0.45
CA LEU A 765 -23.16 -2.74 1.85
C LEU A 765 -21.92 -2.91 2.74
N GLN A 766 -20.91 -3.63 2.24
CA GLN A 766 -19.62 -3.75 2.93
C GLN A 766 -18.97 -2.38 3.11
N ARG A 767 -18.98 -1.49 2.10
CA ARG A 767 -18.46 -0.12 2.24
C ARG A 767 -19.22 0.68 3.29
N PHE A 768 -20.55 0.57 3.34
CA PHE A 768 -21.36 1.18 4.40
C PHE A 768 -20.95 0.68 5.79
N LEU A 769 -20.80 -0.64 5.98
CA LEU A 769 -20.34 -1.23 7.24
C LEU A 769 -18.91 -0.81 7.61
N VAL A 770 -18.01 -0.69 6.62
CA VAL A 770 -16.66 -0.16 6.81
C VAL A 770 -16.71 1.31 7.26
N GLY A 771 -17.59 2.12 6.67
CA GLY A 771 -17.84 3.50 7.09
C GLY A 771 -18.27 3.58 8.57
N LEU A 772 -19.13 2.67 9.02
CA LEU A 772 -19.55 2.56 10.42
C LEU A 772 -18.42 2.11 11.35
N ALA A 773 -17.63 1.11 10.94
CA ALA A 773 -16.49 0.64 11.71
C ALA A 773 -15.41 1.72 11.85
N ALA A 774 -15.09 2.41 10.74
CA ALA A 774 -14.10 3.48 10.68
C ALA A 774 -14.51 4.68 11.54
N ALA A 775 -15.79 5.07 11.48
CA ALA A 775 -16.39 6.10 12.31
C ALA A 775 -16.21 5.84 13.82
N ALA A 776 -16.05 4.57 14.23
CA ALA A 776 -15.94 4.15 15.61
C ALA A 776 -14.49 3.82 16.09
N THR A 777 -13.46 4.10 15.28
CA THR A 777 -12.04 3.80 15.58
C THR A 777 -11.38 4.73 16.62
N PRO A 778 -10.23 4.33 17.22
CA PRO A 778 -9.53 5.08 18.27
C PRO A 778 -9.14 6.54 17.93
N ALA A 779 -8.89 6.83 16.65
CA ALA A 779 -8.63 8.20 16.18
C ALA A 779 -9.83 9.15 16.40
N GLY A 780 -11.05 8.62 16.51
CA GLY A 780 -12.21 9.34 17.00
C GLY A 780 -12.44 9.20 18.51
N GLN A 781 -12.08 8.07 19.13
CA GLN A 781 -12.44 7.76 20.53
C GLN A 781 -11.85 8.71 21.58
N ASN A 782 -10.70 9.34 21.32
CA ASN A 782 -10.08 10.29 22.27
C ASN A 782 -10.93 11.56 22.50
N GLU A 783 -11.93 11.83 21.65
CA GLU A 783 -12.80 13.01 21.75
C GLU A 783 -14.22 12.69 22.28
N PHE A 784 -14.56 11.42 22.55
CA PHE A 784 -15.94 11.01 22.86
C PHE A 784 -16.11 10.42 24.27
N ARG A 785 -17.13 10.89 24.99
CA ARG A 785 -17.47 10.38 26.34
C ARG A 785 -18.13 8.99 26.32
N CYS A 786 -18.76 8.59 25.21
CA CYS A 786 -19.42 7.28 25.03
C CYS A 786 -18.57 6.28 24.23
N GLY A 787 -17.25 6.24 24.44
CA GLY A 787 -16.33 5.39 23.66
C GLY A 787 -16.63 3.87 23.69
N ALA A 788 -17.27 3.37 24.75
CA ALA A 788 -17.69 1.98 24.87
C ALA A 788 -18.83 1.60 23.91
N ASP A 789 -19.81 2.49 23.72
CA ASP A 789 -20.97 2.21 22.85
C ASP A 789 -20.54 2.15 21.37
N PHE A 790 -19.66 3.07 20.95
CA PHE A 790 -19.11 3.04 19.60
C PHE A 790 -18.15 1.87 19.38
N ARG A 791 -17.44 1.40 20.41
CA ARG A 791 -16.69 0.15 20.31
C ARG A 791 -17.62 -1.02 19.99
N GLY A 792 -18.78 -1.09 20.62
CA GLY A 792 -19.81 -2.08 20.28
C GLY A 792 -20.29 -1.98 18.82
N VAL A 793 -20.43 -0.76 18.29
CA VAL A 793 -20.74 -0.52 16.85
C VAL A 793 -19.61 -1.05 15.97
N ALA A 794 -18.35 -0.74 16.29
CA ALA A 794 -17.18 -1.19 15.53
C ALA A 794 -17.07 -2.72 15.53
N ASP A 795 -17.23 -3.35 16.69
CA ASP A 795 -17.14 -4.81 16.83
C ASP A 795 -18.24 -5.52 16.05
N ALA A 796 -19.48 -5.01 16.14
CA ALA A 796 -20.62 -5.52 15.37
C ALA A 796 -20.43 -5.33 13.86
N ALA A 797 -19.96 -4.14 13.43
CA ALA A 797 -19.69 -3.86 12.02
C ALA A 797 -18.56 -4.76 11.48
N ASN A 798 -17.47 -4.93 12.23
CA ASN A 798 -16.35 -5.79 11.86
C ASN A 798 -16.74 -7.28 11.83
N ALA A 799 -17.61 -7.73 12.73
CA ALA A 799 -18.16 -9.08 12.68
C ALA A 799 -18.98 -9.28 11.39
N SER A 800 -19.86 -8.33 11.05
CA SER A 800 -20.63 -8.37 9.80
C SER A 800 -19.74 -8.29 8.56
N ILE A 801 -18.71 -7.44 8.54
CA ILE A 801 -17.73 -7.36 7.44
C ILE A 801 -17.03 -8.71 7.23
N ARG A 802 -16.61 -9.39 8.31
CA ARG A 802 -16.02 -10.73 8.21
C ARG A 802 -17.00 -11.75 7.63
N GLU A 803 -18.28 -11.68 7.99
CA GLU A 803 -19.31 -12.56 7.43
C GLU A 803 -19.53 -12.31 5.92
N LEU A 804 -19.59 -11.04 5.50
CA LEU A 804 -19.69 -10.66 4.09
C LEU A 804 -18.44 -11.08 3.31
N LYS A 805 -17.25 -10.81 3.84
CA LYS A 805 -15.98 -11.22 3.22
C LYS A 805 -15.92 -12.73 3.08
N ALA A 806 -16.20 -13.51 4.14
CA ALA A 806 -16.20 -14.96 4.06
C ALA A 806 -17.15 -15.52 2.98
N PHE A 807 -18.26 -14.83 2.71
CA PHE A 807 -19.15 -15.16 1.60
C PHE A 807 -18.56 -14.81 0.22
N LEU A 808 -17.85 -13.67 0.11
CA LEU A 808 -17.25 -13.16 -1.14
C LEU A 808 -15.89 -13.81 -1.49
N THR A 809 -15.02 -14.06 -0.51
CA THR A 809 -13.66 -14.60 -0.66
C THR A 809 -13.68 -16.12 -0.55
N ALA A 810 -14.09 -16.78 -1.63
CA ALA A 810 -13.63 -18.12 -1.93
C ALA A 810 -12.53 -18.00 -2.99
N ASP A 811 -11.33 -18.38 -2.58
CA ASP A 811 -10.08 -18.24 -3.31
C ASP A 811 -10.18 -18.86 -4.72
N SER A 812 -10.13 -18.03 -5.77
CA SER A 812 -10.16 -18.46 -7.18
C SER A 812 -8.92 -19.25 -7.59
N ASN A 813 -7.90 -19.31 -6.72
CA ASN A 813 -6.71 -20.14 -6.84
C ASN A 813 -6.71 -21.38 -5.94
N SER A 814 -7.69 -21.54 -5.04
CA SER A 814 -7.87 -22.84 -4.40
C SER A 814 -8.32 -23.81 -5.48
N LYS A 815 -7.45 -24.76 -5.81
CA LYS A 815 -7.85 -25.97 -6.54
C LYS A 815 -8.76 -26.76 -5.60
N VAL A 816 -9.99 -26.29 -5.37
CA VAL A 816 -11.01 -27.08 -4.70
C VAL A 816 -11.22 -28.28 -5.60
N SER A 817 -10.70 -29.41 -5.18
CA SER A 817 -10.87 -30.66 -5.90
C SER A 817 -12.36 -30.95 -5.93
N ILE A 818 -12.87 -31.54 -7.02
CA ILE A 818 -14.29 -31.93 -7.09
C ILE A 818 -14.63 -33.00 -6.04
N GLN A 819 -13.61 -33.66 -5.46
CA GLN A 819 -13.75 -34.51 -4.27
C GLN A 819 -14.10 -33.72 -3.00
N GLU A 820 -13.57 -32.50 -2.82
CA GLU A 820 -13.96 -31.61 -1.72
C GLU A 820 -15.38 -31.08 -1.92
N LEU A 821 -15.77 -30.71 -3.15
CA LEU A 821 -17.16 -30.35 -3.49
C LEU A 821 -18.14 -31.53 -3.25
N LYS A 822 -17.76 -32.76 -3.60
CA LYS A 822 -18.54 -33.97 -3.33
C LYS A 822 -18.62 -34.30 -1.84
N ALA A 823 -17.57 -34.03 -1.05
CA ALA A 823 -17.58 -34.14 0.40
C ALA A 823 -18.49 -33.06 1.03
N GLU A 824 -18.39 -31.80 0.56
CA GLU A 824 -19.21 -30.66 0.99
C GLU A 824 -20.71 -30.84 0.71
N LEU A 825 -21.07 -31.40 -0.45
CA LEU A 825 -22.45 -31.75 -0.80
C LEU A 825 -23.01 -32.91 0.04
N LYS A 826 -22.15 -33.79 0.55
CA LYS A 826 -22.52 -34.92 1.41
C LYS A 826 -22.59 -34.53 2.90
N GLU A 827 -21.81 -33.52 3.31
CA GLU A 827 -21.74 -32.96 4.67
C GLU A 827 -22.76 -31.86 4.98
N LEU A 828 -23.46 -31.31 3.98
CA LEU A 828 -24.53 -30.30 4.15
C LEU A 828 -25.77 -30.78 4.96
N ASN A 829 -25.73 -32.00 5.49
CA ASN A 829 -26.70 -32.60 6.42
C ASN A 829 -26.13 -32.87 7.83
N ALA A 830 -24.90 -32.44 8.15
CA ALA A 830 -24.24 -32.61 9.46
C ALA A 830 -23.96 -31.24 10.13
N PRO A 831 -23.90 -31.14 11.48
CA PRO A 831 -23.81 -29.86 12.20
C PRO A 831 -22.44 -29.13 12.18
N ASP A 832 -21.41 -29.65 11.51
CA ASP A 832 -20.09 -29.01 11.36
C ASP A 832 -19.81 -28.61 9.89
N VAL A 833 -20.64 -27.71 9.33
CA VAL A 833 -20.66 -27.36 7.88
C VAL A 833 -19.62 -26.28 7.53
N LYS A 834 -18.75 -26.55 6.55
CA LYS A 834 -17.92 -25.51 5.89
C LYS A 834 -18.81 -24.41 5.25
N PRO A 835 -18.40 -23.12 5.27
CA PRO A 835 -19.27 -22.01 4.90
C PRO A 835 -19.66 -22.02 3.41
N PHE A 836 -20.95 -21.87 3.10
CA PHE A 836 -21.44 -21.60 1.74
C PHE A 836 -20.88 -20.27 1.23
N THR A 837 -20.24 -20.27 0.05
CA THR A 837 -19.58 -19.11 -0.57
C THR A 837 -20.13 -18.80 -1.96
N ILE A 838 -19.94 -17.57 -2.42
CA ILE A 838 -20.35 -17.14 -3.76
C ILE A 838 -19.56 -17.85 -4.87
N GLY A 839 -18.33 -18.29 -4.59
CA GLY A 839 -17.46 -19.01 -5.53
C GLY A 839 -18.09 -20.31 -6.06
N LEU A 840 -18.87 -21.01 -5.23
CA LEU A 840 -19.61 -22.22 -5.62
C LEU A 840 -20.63 -21.93 -6.73
N ILE A 841 -21.36 -20.82 -6.58
CA ILE A 841 -22.34 -20.36 -7.57
C ILE A 841 -21.62 -19.89 -8.84
N GLN A 842 -20.57 -19.07 -8.69
CA GLN A 842 -19.78 -18.56 -9.81
C GLN A 842 -19.22 -19.68 -10.68
N CYS A 843 -18.62 -20.70 -10.06
CA CYS A 843 -18.06 -21.85 -10.76
C CYS A 843 -19.14 -22.65 -11.50
N ALA A 844 -20.28 -22.96 -10.86
CA ALA A 844 -21.38 -23.68 -11.50
C ALA A 844 -21.96 -22.91 -12.69
N VAL A 845 -22.18 -21.60 -12.52
CA VAL A 845 -22.69 -20.71 -13.57
C VAL A 845 -21.69 -20.58 -14.71
N ALA A 846 -20.41 -20.40 -14.43
CA ALA A 846 -19.35 -20.31 -15.44
C ALA A 846 -19.22 -21.61 -16.23
N ASN A 847 -19.20 -22.76 -15.56
CA ASN A 847 -19.08 -24.07 -16.19
C ASN A 847 -20.24 -24.36 -17.13
N ALA A 848 -21.47 -24.17 -16.67
CA ALA A 848 -22.66 -24.37 -17.51
C ALA A 848 -22.70 -23.37 -18.68
N THR A 849 -22.32 -22.11 -18.47
CA THR A 849 -22.25 -21.10 -19.55
C THR A 849 -21.24 -21.48 -20.64
N ILE A 850 -20.05 -21.96 -20.25
CA ILE A 850 -19.02 -22.41 -21.20
C ILE A 850 -19.44 -23.70 -21.89
N ALA A 851 -19.93 -24.68 -21.13
CA ALA A 851 -20.44 -25.94 -21.69
C ALA A 851 -21.51 -25.64 -22.74
N GLN A 852 -22.45 -24.73 -22.44
CA GLN A 852 -23.52 -24.33 -23.35
C GLN A 852 -22.97 -23.69 -24.61
N ALA A 853 -21.98 -22.80 -24.49
CA ALA A 853 -21.29 -22.23 -25.64
C ALA A 853 -20.57 -23.29 -26.49
N CYS A 854 -20.06 -24.37 -25.87
CA CYS A 854 -19.38 -25.47 -26.54
C CYS A 854 -20.34 -26.45 -27.25
N CYS A 855 -21.53 -26.73 -26.70
CA CYS A 855 -22.39 -27.81 -27.17
C CYS A 855 -23.72 -27.40 -27.81
N ARG A 856 -24.29 -26.21 -27.50
CA ARG A 856 -25.63 -25.83 -27.98
C ARG A 856 -25.73 -25.78 -29.50
N THR A 857 -26.90 -26.03 -30.08
CA THR A 857 -27.13 -25.85 -31.53
C THR A 857 -26.87 -24.39 -31.95
N LEU A 858 -26.15 -24.20 -33.05
CA LEU A 858 -25.85 -22.87 -33.59
C LEU A 858 -27.06 -22.32 -34.35
N LYS A 859 -27.36 -21.04 -34.16
CA LYS A 859 -28.34 -20.33 -35.00
C LYS A 859 -27.68 -19.85 -36.29
N THR A 860 -28.49 -19.55 -37.31
CA THR A 860 -28.02 -19.00 -38.59
C THR A 860 -27.13 -17.78 -38.36
N GLY A 861 -25.92 -17.80 -38.91
CA GLY A 861 -24.93 -16.71 -38.78
C GLY A 861 -24.06 -16.76 -37.51
N GLU A 862 -24.26 -17.71 -36.60
CA GLU A 862 -23.39 -17.91 -35.44
C GLU A 862 -22.24 -18.87 -35.75
N THR A 863 -21.03 -18.58 -35.26
CA THR A 863 -19.91 -19.53 -35.25
C THR A 863 -19.63 -20.01 -33.84
N ARG A 864 -19.26 -21.29 -33.71
CA ARG A 864 -18.88 -21.87 -32.41
C ARG A 864 -17.75 -21.09 -31.74
N GLN A 865 -16.76 -20.69 -32.53
CA GLN A 865 -15.60 -19.92 -32.06
C GLN A 865 -16.02 -18.58 -31.45
N ALA A 866 -16.91 -17.82 -32.12
CA ALA A 866 -17.38 -16.53 -31.61
C ALA A 866 -18.19 -16.67 -30.32
N LEU A 867 -19.01 -17.71 -30.18
CA LEU A 867 -19.79 -17.97 -28.97
C LEU A 867 -18.91 -18.35 -27.78
N VAL A 868 -17.98 -19.28 -27.98
CA VAL A 868 -17.02 -19.70 -26.93
C VAL A 868 -16.13 -18.52 -26.54
N GLN A 869 -15.68 -17.71 -27.50
CA GLN A 869 -14.89 -16.52 -27.23
C GLN A 869 -15.67 -15.49 -26.40
N ARG A 870 -16.94 -15.23 -26.74
CA ARG A 870 -17.80 -14.30 -26.00
C ARG A 870 -18.05 -14.78 -24.57
N ALA A 871 -18.37 -16.06 -24.38
CA ALA A 871 -18.59 -16.65 -23.07
C ALA A 871 -17.32 -16.64 -22.21
N ASN A 872 -16.18 -17.06 -22.78
CA ASN A 872 -14.89 -17.08 -22.10
C ASN A 872 -14.42 -15.67 -21.72
N ASN A 873 -14.58 -14.67 -22.60
CA ASN A 873 -14.26 -13.29 -22.28
C ASN A 873 -15.17 -12.73 -21.17
N GLY A 874 -16.47 -13.06 -21.19
CA GLY A 874 -17.42 -12.63 -20.18
C GLY A 874 -17.13 -13.19 -18.78
N ILE A 875 -16.67 -14.45 -18.73
CA ILE A 875 -16.26 -15.13 -17.50
C ILE A 875 -14.91 -14.61 -16.98
N ARG A 876 -13.93 -14.44 -17.87
CA ARG A 876 -12.62 -13.86 -17.53
C ARG A 876 -12.74 -12.43 -17.01
N LYS A 877 -13.58 -11.59 -17.64
CA LYS A 877 -13.83 -10.21 -17.20
C LYS A 877 -14.39 -10.16 -15.77
N ARG A 878 -15.11 -11.20 -15.34
CA ARG A 878 -15.72 -11.31 -14.00
C ARG A 878 -14.88 -12.12 -13.01
N GLY A 879 -13.71 -12.62 -13.43
CA GLY A 879 -12.83 -13.41 -12.57
C GLY A 879 -13.37 -14.79 -12.15
N TRP A 880 -14.38 -15.33 -12.84
CA TRP A 880 -14.97 -16.61 -12.45
C TRP A 880 -14.10 -17.79 -12.89
N SER A 881 -13.89 -18.75 -11.99
CA SER A 881 -13.15 -19.99 -12.28
C SER A 881 -13.94 -20.92 -13.18
N VAL A 882 -13.23 -21.63 -14.08
CA VAL A 882 -13.82 -22.62 -15.00
C VAL A 882 -13.12 -23.96 -14.82
N HIS A 883 -13.89 -25.04 -14.91
CA HIS A 883 -13.38 -26.40 -14.85
C HIS A 883 -12.32 -26.66 -15.93
N SER A 884 -11.23 -27.33 -15.56
CA SER A 884 -10.04 -27.52 -16.42
C SER A 884 -10.36 -28.20 -17.77
N VAL A 885 -11.33 -29.12 -17.79
CA VAL A 885 -11.82 -29.78 -19.02
C VAL A 885 -12.44 -28.76 -19.97
N LEU A 886 -13.27 -27.86 -19.45
CA LEU A 886 -13.91 -26.81 -20.23
C LEU A 886 -12.88 -25.79 -20.72
N THR A 887 -11.88 -25.43 -19.89
CA THR A 887 -10.76 -24.56 -20.31
C THR A 887 -9.99 -25.17 -21.48
N ARG A 888 -9.63 -26.47 -21.41
CA ARG A 888 -8.96 -27.18 -22.50
C ARG A 888 -9.83 -27.22 -23.76
N ARG A 889 -11.13 -27.49 -23.61
CA ARG A 889 -12.08 -27.51 -24.73
C ARG A 889 -12.21 -26.15 -25.39
N CYS A 890 -12.30 -25.07 -24.61
CA CYS A 890 -12.30 -23.71 -25.14
C CYS A 890 -11.03 -23.42 -25.93
N ALA A 891 -9.86 -23.75 -25.39
CA ALA A 891 -8.59 -23.54 -26.08
C ALA A 891 -8.54 -24.26 -27.44
N SER A 892 -8.98 -25.52 -27.50
CA SER A 892 -9.04 -26.29 -28.75
C SER A 892 -9.94 -25.64 -29.80
N ILE A 893 -11.16 -25.23 -29.40
CA ILE A 893 -12.14 -24.58 -30.28
C ILE A 893 -11.61 -23.23 -30.77
N LEU A 894 -10.99 -22.44 -29.89
CA LEU A 894 -10.45 -21.13 -30.23
C LEU A 894 -9.21 -21.22 -31.13
N SER A 895 -8.41 -22.28 -31.00
CA SER A 895 -7.25 -22.53 -31.86
C SER A 895 -7.58 -23.19 -33.20
N GLY A 896 -8.86 -23.52 -33.46
CA GLY A 896 -9.28 -24.22 -34.68
C GLY A 896 -8.74 -25.66 -34.80
N LYS A 897 -8.24 -26.24 -33.70
CA LYS A 897 -7.73 -27.61 -33.67
C LYS A 897 -8.88 -28.58 -33.39
N PRO A 898 -9.00 -29.70 -34.13
CA PRO A 898 -9.97 -30.74 -33.79
C PRO A 898 -9.65 -31.27 -32.40
N ALA A 899 -10.65 -31.29 -31.53
CA ALA A 899 -10.47 -31.68 -30.14
C ALA A 899 -10.19 -33.18 -30.04
N GLN A 900 -9.06 -33.55 -29.45
CA GLN A 900 -8.80 -34.91 -28.95
C GLN A 900 -9.50 -35.13 -27.62
#